data_AF-A0A7C7I9W1-F1
#
_entry.id   AF-A0A7C7I9W1-F1
#
_cell.length_a   1.000
_cell.length_b   1.000
_cell.length_c   1.000
_cell.angle_alpha   90.00
_cell.angle_beta   90.00
_cell.angle_gamma   90.00
#
_symmetry.space_group_name_H-M   'P 1'
#
loop_
_entity.id
_entity.type
_entity.pdbx_description
1 polymer ?
#
loop_
_entity_poly.entity_id
_entity_poly.type
_entity_poly.pdbx_seq_one_letter_code
_entity_poly.pdbx_strand_id
1 'polypeptide(L)'
;MASENIALMAHLMRRAGFGATREELETRAAKGYEATVEELLNPESQDGSDRLEFFRYHPGYRRPITSPGMGSAAWLHDLVSTGRVLEEKMVLFWHHVFATGTGKVDHYHELIIQIDMFREKGMGDYRELLLALAKNPAMIFWLDNCDNHSYAVNENWGRELLELFSMGVGNYTEDDVRECSRAFTGWTLSPMIPRQAYGRFDWEYEFQEEDHDDGEKTFLGHTGNLDGNDIIDIVCSQPATANFVARHLYNFFVADEPQVPSWQDTPPNDPEAVDMLAKAFIDSNYDMRSVLRVLFMSDFFKDAQFAKIKSPAEVVVGTLRMVGGYEFPVPGIGERSKQAGYMGQDLLNPPSVEGWHTGVEWINSGSLMKRINFCAVGNYTEDDVRECSRAFTGWTLSPMIPRQAYGRFDWEYEFQEEDHDDGEKTFLGHTGNLDGNDIIDIVCSQPATANFVARHLYNFFVADEPQVPSWQDTPPNDPEAVDMLAKAFIDSNYDMRSVLRVLFMSDFFKDAQFAKIKSPAEVVVGTLRMVGGYEFPVPGIGERSKQAGYMGQDLLNPPSVEGWHTGVEWINSGSLMKRINFCADMVGNISRPGIQSIVGRIREKGALGPEQLVDTCLDLMGPLEVTPENRQLLVDHATEFGQLRWETEQDVSNSGEKIGELLQLVVSLREYLYA
;
A
#
# COMPACT_ATOMS: atom_id res chain seq x y z
N MET A 1 -34.73 -11.76 -24.23
CA MET A 1 -33.91 -11.65 -25.46
C MET A 1 -33.04 -10.40 -25.49
N ALA A 2 -33.53 -9.19 -25.79
CA ALA A 2 -32.64 -8.00 -25.87
C ALA A 2 -31.97 -7.60 -24.53
N SER A 3 -32.70 -7.68 -23.41
CA SER A 3 -32.13 -7.39 -22.08
C SER A 3 -31.16 -8.47 -21.58
N GLU A 4 -31.44 -9.74 -21.87
CA GLU A 4 -30.57 -10.89 -21.53
C GLU A 4 -29.25 -10.83 -22.28
N ASN A 5 -29.27 -10.46 -23.58
CA ASN A 5 -28.06 -10.27 -24.37
C ASN A 5 -27.16 -9.16 -23.79
N ILE A 6 -27.76 -8.07 -23.29
CA ILE A 6 -27.00 -6.97 -22.68
C ILE A 6 -26.43 -7.38 -21.31
N ALA A 7 -27.17 -8.15 -20.51
CA ALA A 7 -26.67 -8.63 -19.22
C ALA A 7 -25.43 -9.54 -19.39
N LEU A 8 -25.48 -10.45 -20.35
CA LEU A 8 -24.36 -11.33 -20.69
C LEU A 8 -23.18 -10.55 -21.29
N MET A 9 -23.45 -9.59 -22.18
CA MET A 9 -22.41 -8.70 -22.72
C MET A 9 -21.75 -7.87 -21.61
N ALA A 10 -22.53 -7.39 -20.64
CA ALA A 10 -22.01 -6.67 -19.49
C ALA A 10 -21.13 -7.57 -18.61
N HIS A 11 -21.46 -8.85 -18.48
CA HIS A 11 -20.60 -9.83 -17.82
C HIS A 11 -19.27 -9.99 -18.54
N LEU A 12 -19.28 -10.20 -19.86
CA LEU A 12 -18.06 -10.26 -20.68
C LEU A 12 -17.21 -9.00 -20.50
N MET A 13 -17.77 -7.80 -20.67
CA MET A 13 -17.01 -6.55 -20.58
C MET A 13 -16.49 -6.24 -19.18
N ARG A 14 -17.13 -6.76 -18.11
CA ARG A 14 -16.59 -6.66 -16.74
C ARG A 14 -15.36 -7.55 -16.53
N ARG A 15 -15.23 -8.67 -17.27
CA ARG A 15 -14.13 -9.64 -17.08
C ARG A 15 -13.02 -9.49 -18.10
N ALA A 16 -13.37 -9.37 -19.37
CA ALA A 16 -12.45 -9.17 -20.49
C ALA A 16 -12.03 -7.71 -20.68
N GLY A 17 -12.64 -6.77 -19.95
CA GLY A 17 -12.25 -5.37 -19.90
C GLY A 17 -12.46 -4.81 -18.50
N PHE A 18 -12.59 -3.50 -18.37
CA PHE A 18 -12.80 -2.83 -17.06
C PHE A 18 -14.25 -2.40 -16.86
N GLY A 19 -15.20 -3.10 -17.49
CA GLY A 19 -16.58 -2.66 -17.66
C GLY A 19 -16.76 -1.87 -18.95
N ALA A 20 -17.99 -1.42 -19.18
CA ALA A 20 -18.38 -0.66 -20.37
C ALA A 20 -19.59 0.22 -20.04
N THR A 21 -19.71 1.35 -20.73
CA THR A 21 -20.88 2.23 -20.65
C THR A 21 -22.11 1.54 -21.24
N ARG A 22 -23.30 2.09 -20.95
CA ARG A 22 -24.55 1.54 -21.49
C ARG A 22 -24.57 1.52 -23.03
N GLU A 23 -24.04 2.56 -23.66
CA GLU A 23 -23.97 2.70 -25.12
C GLU A 23 -23.01 1.68 -25.75
N GLU A 24 -21.82 1.48 -25.16
CA GLU A 24 -20.87 0.46 -25.59
C GLU A 24 -21.49 -0.95 -25.51
N LEU A 25 -22.23 -1.23 -24.43
CA LEU A 25 -22.92 -2.51 -24.24
C LEU A 25 -24.01 -2.75 -25.29
N GLU A 26 -24.81 -1.74 -25.62
CA GLU A 26 -25.84 -1.84 -26.66
C GLU A 26 -25.22 -2.05 -28.05
N THR A 27 -24.13 -1.35 -28.35
CA THR A 27 -23.38 -1.49 -29.60
C THR A 27 -22.78 -2.89 -29.74
N ARG A 28 -22.11 -3.40 -28.71
CA ARG A 28 -21.52 -4.75 -28.71
C ARG A 28 -22.59 -5.84 -28.70
N ALA A 29 -23.69 -5.65 -27.96
CA ALA A 29 -24.83 -6.58 -27.97
C ALA A 29 -25.50 -6.66 -29.35
N ALA A 30 -25.56 -5.56 -30.10
CA ALA A 30 -26.06 -5.55 -31.47
C ALA A 30 -25.13 -6.29 -32.45
N LYS A 31 -23.80 -6.25 -32.20
CA LYS A 31 -22.79 -7.01 -32.98
C LYS A 31 -22.88 -8.52 -32.74
N GLY A 32 -23.28 -8.93 -31.54
CA GLY A 32 -23.36 -10.32 -31.10
C GLY A 32 -22.20 -10.72 -30.20
N TYR A 33 -22.44 -11.70 -29.32
CA TYR A 33 -21.48 -12.13 -28.30
C TYR A 33 -20.21 -12.69 -28.92
N GLU A 34 -20.35 -13.64 -29.85
CA GLU A 34 -19.23 -14.34 -30.47
C GLU A 34 -18.35 -13.38 -31.29
N ALA A 35 -18.97 -12.49 -32.07
CA ALA A 35 -18.27 -11.48 -32.85
C ALA A 35 -17.57 -10.43 -31.97
N THR A 36 -18.07 -10.21 -30.75
CA THR A 36 -17.41 -9.35 -29.75
C THR A 36 -16.22 -10.06 -29.13
N VAL A 37 -16.35 -11.35 -28.76
CA VAL A 37 -15.22 -12.15 -28.26
C VAL A 37 -14.10 -12.20 -29.30
N GLU A 38 -14.40 -12.46 -30.56
CA GLU A 38 -13.37 -12.46 -31.61
C GLU A 38 -12.72 -11.08 -31.81
N GLU A 39 -13.45 -9.96 -31.70
CA GLU A 39 -12.83 -8.63 -31.74
C GLU A 39 -11.88 -8.40 -30.56
N LEU A 40 -12.29 -8.76 -29.34
CA LEU A 40 -11.46 -8.62 -28.14
C LEU A 40 -10.18 -9.45 -28.25
N LEU A 41 -10.28 -10.66 -28.81
CA LEU A 41 -9.13 -11.53 -29.05
C LEU A 41 -8.17 -10.99 -30.13
N ASN A 42 -8.55 -9.97 -30.89
CA ASN A 42 -7.74 -9.36 -31.95
C ASN A 42 -7.50 -7.85 -31.66
N PRO A 43 -6.62 -7.50 -30.70
CA PRO A 43 -6.45 -6.12 -30.22
C PRO A 43 -6.01 -5.14 -31.32
N GLU A 44 -5.29 -5.60 -32.34
CA GLU A 44 -4.89 -4.77 -33.50
C GLU A 44 -6.07 -4.19 -34.30
N SER A 45 -7.26 -4.78 -34.17
CA SER A 45 -8.49 -4.25 -34.77
C SER A 45 -9.11 -3.08 -34.01
N GLN A 46 -8.55 -2.73 -32.84
CA GLN A 46 -9.03 -1.70 -31.93
C GLN A 46 -7.95 -0.64 -31.71
N ASP A 47 -8.40 0.60 -31.47
CA ASP A 47 -7.50 1.72 -31.21
C ASP A 47 -6.82 1.57 -29.85
N GLY A 48 -5.51 1.77 -29.82
CA GLY A 48 -4.73 1.82 -28.58
C GLY A 48 -4.76 3.22 -27.94
N SER A 49 -4.23 3.33 -26.73
CA SER A 49 -3.99 4.64 -26.09
C SER A 49 -2.88 5.42 -26.80
N ASP A 50 -3.01 6.75 -26.88
CA ASP A 50 -1.94 7.62 -27.37
C ASP A 50 -1.00 8.02 -26.20
N ARG A 51 0.06 7.24 -26.02
CA ARG A 51 1.09 7.55 -25.02
C ARG A 51 1.94 8.78 -25.37
N LEU A 52 2.10 9.10 -26.65
CA LEU A 52 2.90 10.27 -27.05
C LEU A 52 2.17 11.55 -26.65
N GLU A 53 0.86 11.59 -26.82
CA GLU A 53 0.02 12.64 -26.27
C GLU A 53 0.15 12.71 -24.75
N PHE A 54 -0.01 11.59 -24.05
CA PHE A 54 0.16 11.53 -22.59
C PHE A 54 1.51 12.12 -22.12
N PHE A 55 2.63 11.70 -22.74
CA PHE A 55 3.96 12.19 -22.38
C PHE A 55 4.20 13.65 -22.78
N ARG A 56 3.45 14.21 -23.73
CA ARG A 56 3.52 15.63 -24.08
C ARG A 56 3.00 16.51 -22.94
N TYR A 57 1.90 16.09 -22.29
CA TYR A 57 1.34 16.82 -21.15
C TYR A 57 2.05 16.47 -19.83
N HIS A 58 2.54 15.24 -19.70
CA HIS A 58 3.23 14.78 -18.49
C HIS A 58 4.61 14.16 -18.80
N PRO A 59 5.61 14.96 -19.19
CA PRO A 59 6.92 14.45 -19.61
C PRO A 59 7.66 13.66 -18.51
N GLY A 60 7.36 13.95 -17.24
CA GLY A 60 7.93 13.26 -16.08
C GLY A 60 7.59 11.76 -15.99
N TYR A 61 6.54 11.28 -16.68
CA TYR A 61 6.14 9.86 -16.66
C TYR A 61 6.77 9.00 -17.76
N ARG A 62 7.50 9.59 -18.71
CA ARG A 62 8.17 8.80 -19.76
C ARG A 62 9.30 7.93 -19.20
N ARG A 63 10.09 8.49 -18.28
CA ARG A 63 11.16 7.79 -17.53
C ARG A 63 11.04 8.17 -16.06
N PRO A 64 10.02 7.62 -15.36
CA PRO A 64 9.66 8.10 -14.04
C PRO A 64 10.75 7.77 -13.02
N ILE A 65 10.93 8.71 -12.08
CA ILE A 65 11.72 8.43 -10.87
C ILE A 65 10.97 7.41 -9.99
N THR A 66 11.69 6.70 -9.12
CA THR A 66 11.05 5.78 -8.16
C THR A 66 10.43 6.58 -7.02
N SER A 67 9.22 7.07 -7.27
CA SER A 67 8.36 7.69 -6.28
C SER A 67 6.94 7.14 -6.47
N PRO A 68 6.20 6.83 -5.40
CA PRO A 68 4.86 6.26 -5.49
C PRO A 68 3.95 7.04 -6.45
N GLY A 69 3.22 6.31 -7.29
CA GLY A 69 2.31 6.89 -8.29
C GLY A 69 2.98 7.35 -9.59
N MET A 70 4.31 7.46 -9.66
CA MET A 70 5.00 7.91 -10.89
C MET A 70 5.00 6.86 -11.99
N GLY A 71 5.44 5.62 -11.71
CA GLY A 71 5.48 4.57 -12.73
C GLY A 71 4.09 4.11 -13.18
N SER A 72 3.17 3.96 -12.23
CA SER A 72 1.83 3.42 -12.48
C SER A 72 0.90 4.42 -13.18
N ALA A 73 1.23 5.71 -13.24
CA ALA A 73 0.41 6.74 -13.90
C ALA A 73 0.24 6.49 -15.40
N ALA A 74 1.33 6.22 -16.11
CA ALA A 74 1.30 5.95 -17.55
C ALA A 74 0.50 4.68 -17.85
N TRP A 75 0.69 3.64 -17.05
CA TRP A 75 -0.07 2.41 -17.22
C TRP A 75 -1.56 2.61 -16.87
N LEU A 76 -1.89 3.33 -15.80
CA LEU A 76 -3.29 3.67 -15.47
C LEU A 76 -3.97 4.40 -16.65
N HIS A 77 -3.28 5.34 -17.28
CA HIS A 77 -3.78 6.01 -18.48
C HIS A 77 -4.13 5.00 -19.57
N ASP A 78 -3.24 4.05 -19.87
CA ASP A 78 -3.50 3.01 -20.88
C ASP A 78 -4.70 2.12 -20.50
N LEU A 79 -4.78 1.66 -19.24
CA LEU A 79 -5.89 0.84 -18.74
C LEU A 79 -7.25 1.53 -18.96
N VAL A 80 -7.27 2.86 -18.84
CA VAL A 80 -8.48 3.67 -18.88
C VAL A 80 -8.82 4.10 -20.32
N SER A 81 -7.85 4.57 -21.11
CA SER A 81 -8.11 5.22 -22.40
C SER A 81 -8.06 4.29 -23.62
N THR A 82 -7.48 3.09 -23.49
CA THR A 82 -7.36 2.16 -24.62
C THR A 82 -8.71 1.58 -25.06
N GLY A 83 -8.83 1.31 -26.37
CA GLY A 83 -9.84 0.42 -26.93
C GLY A 83 -9.44 -1.07 -26.83
N ARG A 84 -8.15 -1.37 -26.66
CA ARG A 84 -7.58 -2.74 -26.56
C ARG A 84 -7.73 -3.33 -25.15
N VAL A 85 -8.95 -3.32 -24.62
CA VAL A 85 -9.19 -3.59 -23.19
C VAL A 85 -8.80 -5.01 -22.75
N LEU A 86 -8.90 -6.02 -23.63
CA LEU A 86 -8.48 -7.38 -23.30
C LEU A 86 -6.95 -7.52 -23.25
N GLU A 87 -6.21 -6.80 -24.10
CA GLU A 87 -4.75 -6.76 -24.08
C GLU A 87 -4.26 -6.25 -22.72
N GLU A 88 -4.78 -5.11 -22.26
CA GLU A 88 -4.47 -4.57 -20.92
C GLU A 88 -4.92 -5.46 -19.77
N LYS A 89 -6.04 -6.17 -19.92
CA LYS A 89 -6.46 -7.18 -18.95
C LYS A 89 -5.48 -8.34 -18.85
N MET A 90 -4.95 -8.80 -19.97
CA MET A 90 -3.92 -9.84 -20.01
C MET A 90 -2.59 -9.33 -19.47
N VAL A 91 -2.23 -8.08 -19.70
CA VAL A 91 -1.05 -7.44 -19.06
C VAL A 91 -1.20 -7.44 -17.54
N LEU A 92 -2.36 -7.01 -17.02
CA LEU A 92 -2.61 -7.02 -15.58
C LEU A 92 -2.59 -8.44 -14.99
N PHE A 93 -3.09 -9.42 -15.74
CA PHE A 93 -3.02 -10.84 -15.38
C PHE A 93 -1.57 -11.34 -15.32
N TRP A 94 -0.77 -11.10 -16.36
CA TRP A 94 0.63 -11.56 -16.38
C TRP A 94 1.50 -10.85 -15.37
N HIS A 95 1.28 -9.56 -15.14
CA HIS A 95 1.98 -8.83 -14.07
C HIS A 95 1.57 -9.30 -12.67
N HIS A 96 0.38 -9.91 -12.54
CA HIS A 96 -0.06 -10.57 -11.31
C HIS A 96 0.60 -11.95 -11.12
N VAL A 97 0.72 -12.75 -12.17
CA VAL A 97 1.33 -14.09 -12.13
C VAL A 97 2.86 -14.00 -12.04
N PHE A 98 3.48 -13.17 -12.89
CA PHE A 98 4.92 -12.94 -12.95
C PHE A 98 5.32 -11.72 -12.12
N ALA A 99 5.03 -11.81 -10.81
CA ALA A 99 5.15 -10.70 -9.89
C ALA A 99 6.56 -10.11 -9.88
N THR A 100 6.68 -8.85 -10.32
CA THR A 100 7.93 -8.07 -10.33
C THR A 100 7.66 -6.70 -9.71
N GLY A 101 8.42 -6.31 -8.68
CA GLY A 101 8.13 -5.12 -7.87
C GLY A 101 9.16 -4.00 -7.92
N THR A 102 8.67 -2.77 -8.01
CA THR A 102 9.54 -1.58 -7.93
C THR A 102 10.28 -1.45 -6.60
N GLY A 103 9.78 -2.09 -5.53
CA GLY A 103 10.43 -2.06 -4.22
C GLY A 103 11.86 -2.62 -4.22
N LYS A 104 12.15 -3.63 -5.05
CA LYS A 104 13.51 -4.16 -5.26
C LYS A 104 14.16 -3.59 -6.51
N VAL A 105 13.44 -3.55 -7.64
CA VAL A 105 14.01 -3.10 -8.93
C VAL A 105 14.47 -1.63 -8.88
N ASP A 106 13.83 -0.78 -8.06
CA ASP A 106 14.08 0.67 -8.00
C ASP A 106 14.17 1.31 -9.39
N HIS A 107 13.38 0.85 -10.37
CA HIS A 107 13.43 1.32 -11.76
C HIS A 107 12.10 1.12 -12.48
N TYR A 108 11.16 2.05 -12.30
CA TYR A 108 9.85 1.96 -12.96
C TYR A 108 9.91 1.83 -14.49
N HIS A 109 10.93 2.41 -15.14
CA HIS A 109 11.04 2.27 -16.60
C HIS A 109 11.31 0.83 -17.04
N GLU A 110 12.08 0.05 -16.26
CA GLU A 110 12.31 -1.37 -16.60
C GLU A 110 11.03 -2.19 -16.42
N LEU A 111 10.23 -1.85 -15.41
CA LEU A 111 8.92 -2.47 -15.22
C LEU A 111 7.97 -2.11 -16.35
N ILE A 112 7.95 -0.85 -16.82
CA ILE A 112 7.14 -0.47 -17.99
C ILE A 112 7.57 -1.22 -19.26
N ILE A 113 8.88 -1.45 -19.47
CA ILE A 113 9.38 -2.30 -20.56
C ILE A 113 8.84 -3.73 -20.42
N GLN A 114 8.79 -4.29 -19.21
CA GLN A 114 8.17 -5.59 -18.95
C GLN A 114 6.65 -5.58 -19.22
N ILE A 115 5.93 -4.53 -18.82
CA ILE A 115 4.50 -4.36 -19.14
C ILE A 115 4.30 -4.30 -20.66
N ASP A 116 5.18 -3.63 -21.41
CA ASP A 116 5.13 -3.60 -22.88
C ASP A 116 5.43 -4.99 -23.49
N MET A 117 6.35 -5.76 -22.92
CA MET A 117 6.57 -7.17 -23.30
C MET A 117 5.30 -8.01 -23.09
N PHE A 118 4.57 -7.81 -21.98
CA PHE A 118 3.29 -8.48 -21.76
C PHE A 118 2.21 -8.08 -22.77
N ARG A 119 2.21 -6.84 -23.29
CA ARG A 119 1.30 -6.45 -24.38
C ARG A 119 1.62 -7.21 -25.66
N GLU A 120 2.92 -7.27 -26.00
CA GLU A 120 3.37 -7.91 -27.24
C GLU A 120 3.17 -9.43 -27.23
N LYS A 121 3.47 -10.09 -26.10
CA LYS A 121 3.54 -11.56 -26.02
C LYS A 121 2.43 -12.22 -25.21
N GLY A 122 1.74 -11.46 -24.36
CA GLY A 122 0.81 -12.03 -23.37
C GLY A 122 -0.43 -12.73 -23.93
N MET A 123 -0.80 -12.47 -25.18
CA MET A 123 -1.90 -13.16 -25.86
C MET A 123 -1.44 -14.19 -26.91
N GLY A 124 -0.13 -14.42 -27.01
CA GLY A 124 0.47 -15.34 -27.97
C GLY A 124 0.90 -16.67 -27.35
N ASP A 125 2.03 -17.19 -27.80
CA ASP A 125 2.62 -18.44 -27.35
C ASP A 125 3.24 -18.31 -25.94
N TYR A 126 2.82 -19.18 -25.02
CA TYR A 126 3.26 -19.13 -23.62
C TYR A 126 4.76 -19.41 -23.44
N ARG A 127 5.33 -20.28 -24.29
CA ARG A 127 6.76 -20.61 -24.25
C ARG A 127 7.59 -19.40 -24.68
N GLU A 128 7.17 -18.67 -25.71
CA GLU A 128 7.79 -17.39 -26.08
C GLU A 128 7.68 -16.33 -24.98
N LEU A 129 6.53 -16.28 -24.28
CA LEU A 129 6.33 -15.39 -23.14
C LEU A 129 7.30 -15.71 -21.99
N LEU A 130 7.41 -16.99 -21.59
CA LEU A 130 8.34 -17.42 -20.55
C LEU A 130 9.80 -17.14 -20.94
N LEU A 131 10.17 -17.37 -22.20
CA LEU A 131 11.53 -17.09 -22.68
C LEU A 131 11.84 -15.59 -22.67
N ALA A 132 10.87 -14.75 -23.07
CA ALA A 132 11.01 -13.30 -23.02
C ALA A 132 11.09 -12.79 -21.57
N LEU A 133 10.32 -13.40 -20.66
CA LEU A 133 10.37 -13.09 -19.23
C LEU A 133 11.72 -13.46 -18.61
N ALA A 134 12.27 -14.64 -18.94
CA ALA A 134 13.58 -15.09 -18.48
C ALA A 134 14.73 -14.18 -18.93
N LYS A 135 14.55 -13.47 -20.05
CA LYS A 135 15.50 -12.49 -20.59
C LYS A 135 15.15 -11.05 -20.24
N ASN A 136 14.07 -10.81 -19.48
CA ASN A 136 13.67 -9.46 -19.11
C ASN A 136 14.58 -8.92 -17.99
N PRO A 137 15.20 -7.73 -18.17
CA PRO A 137 16.12 -7.20 -17.18
C PRO A 137 15.53 -6.99 -15.78
N ALA A 138 14.27 -6.55 -15.68
CA ALA A 138 13.60 -6.37 -14.40
C ALA A 138 13.44 -7.71 -13.67
N MET A 139 13.12 -8.78 -14.40
CA MET A 139 12.96 -10.12 -13.83
C MET A 139 14.29 -10.76 -13.42
N ILE A 140 15.34 -10.63 -14.25
CA ILE A 140 16.69 -11.10 -13.92
C ILE A 140 17.18 -10.49 -12.61
N PHE A 141 16.97 -9.18 -12.43
CA PHE A 141 17.33 -8.50 -11.19
C PHE A 141 16.39 -8.86 -10.03
N TRP A 142 15.09 -8.99 -10.29
CA TRP A 142 14.08 -9.31 -9.27
C TRP A 142 14.32 -10.66 -8.61
N LEU A 143 14.78 -11.67 -9.37
CA LEU A 143 15.07 -13.01 -8.88
C LEU A 143 16.57 -13.32 -8.81
N ASP A 144 17.42 -12.29 -8.78
CA ASP A 144 18.86 -12.41 -8.56
C ASP A 144 19.59 -13.35 -9.53
N ASN A 145 19.06 -13.54 -10.75
CA ASN A 145 19.74 -14.38 -11.75
C ASN A 145 21.03 -13.72 -12.26
N CYS A 146 21.19 -12.41 -12.08
CA CYS A 146 22.47 -11.74 -12.32
C CYS A 146 23.58 -12.20 -11.37
N ASP A 147 23.23 -12.81 -10.23
CA ASP A 147 24.16 -13.43 -9.27
C ASP A 147 24.25 -14.97 -9.45
N ASN A 148 23.64 -15.53 -10.50
CA ASN A 148 23.62 -16.97 -10.78
C ASN A 148 24.82 -17.37 -11.65
N HIS A 149 25.88 -17.84 -11.01
CA HIS A 149 27.15 -18.18 -11.66
C HIS A 149 27.38 -19.69 -11.70
N SER A 150 28.09 -20.20 -12.72
CA SER A 150 28.42 -21.63 -12.84
C SER A 150 29.11 -22.24 -11.60
N TYR A 151 29.90 -21.44 -10.89
CA TYR A 151 30.62 -21.85 -9.68
C TYR A 151 29.85 -21.56 -8.37
N ALA A 152 28.74 -20.84 -8.43
CA ALA A 152 27.91 -20.45 -7.30
C ALA A 152 26.44 -20.28 -7.77
N VAL A 153 25.76 -21.41 -7.94
CA VAL A 153 24.38 -21.45 -8.46
C VAL A 153 23.42 -20.78 -7.48
N ASN A 154 22.62 -19.85 -8.00
CA ASN A 154 21.52 -19.20 -7.26
C ASN A 154 20.18 -19.82 -7.71
N GLU A 155 19.47 -20.42 -6.77
CA GLU A 155 18.26 -21.19 -7.07
C GLU A 155 16.97 -20.36 -7.16
N ASN A 156 17.04 -19.04 -6.91
CA ASN A 156 15.84 -18.21 -6.81
C ASN A 156 15.02 -18.21 -8.12
N TRP A 157 15.64 -17.87 -9.26
CA TRP A 157 14.96 -17.94 -10.57
C TRP A 157 14.44 -19.34 -10.89
N GLY A 158 15.26 -20.38 -10.72
CA GLY A 158 14.86 -21.75 -11.04
C GLY A 158 13.70 -22.24 -10.17
N ARG A 159 13.68 -21.88 -8.89
CA ARG A 159 12.58 -22.22 -7.98
C ARG A 159 11.29 -21.52 -8.40
N GLU A 160 11.32 -20.21 -8.59
CA GLU A 160 10.10 -19.47 -8.95
C GLU A 160 9.56 -19.85 -10.34
N LEU A 161 10.45 -20.16 -11.30
CA LEU A 161 10.04 -20.68 -12.60
C LEU A 161 9.16 -21.91 -12.45
N LEU A 162 9.55 -22.88 -11.62
CA LEU A 162 8.80 -24.13 -11.43
C LEU A 162 7.61 -23.94 -10.47
N GLU A 163 7.80 -23.19 -9.38
CA GLU A 163 6.87 -23.07 -8.27
C GLU A 163 5.71 -22.11 -8.56
N LEU A 164 6.01 -20.88 -8.96
CA LEU A 164 5.01 -19.80 -9.04
C LEU A 164 4.69 -19.38 -10.48
N PHE A 165 5.54 -19.72 -11.45
CA PHE A 165 5.38 -19.26 -12.83
C PHE A 165 5.00 -20.35 -13.82
N SER A 166 5.03 -21.63 -13.45
CA SER A 166 4.68 -22.68 -14.41
C SER A 166 3.96 -23.88 -13.82
N MET A 167 4.53 -24.66 -12.89
CA MET A 167 4.01 -25.98 -12.55
C MET A 167 3.31 -26.07 -11.20
N GLY A 168 3.62 -25.18 -10.25
CA GLY A 168 3.11 -25.30 -8.89
C GLY A 168 3.89 -26.30 -8.05
N VAL A 169 3.89 -26.09 -6.73
CA VAL A 169 4.55 -26.95 -5.74
C VAL A 169 4.08 -28.41 -5.86
N GLY A 170 5.04 -29.35 -5.76
CA GLY A 170 4.78 -30.79 -5.71
C GLY A 170 4.90 -31.53 -7.05
N ASN A 171 5.20 -30.81 -8.14
CA ASN A 171 5.37 -31.39 -9.48
C ASN A 171 6.84 -31.56 -9.93
N TYR A 172 7.79 -31.22 -9.05
CA TYR A 172 9.23 -31.28 -9.28
C TYR A 172 9.96 -31.65 -7.98
N THR A 173 11.24 -32.00 -8.09
CA THR A 173 12.12 -32.29 -6.94
C THR A 173 13.06 -31.12 -6.68
N GLU A 174 13.70 -31.12 -5.50
CA GLU A 174 14.73 -30.14 -5.18
C GLU A 174 15.94 -30.26 -6.13
N ASP A 175 16.25 -31.47 -6.60
CA ASP A 175 17.28 -31.68 -7.61
C ASP A 175 16.89 -31.00 -8.94
N ASP A 176 15.60 -31.04 -9.33
CA ASP A 176 15.12 -30.33 -10.52
C ASP A 176 15.27 -28.80 -10.39
N VAL A 177 15.04 -28.24 -9.20
CA VAL A 177 15.27 -26.80 -8.94
C VAL A 177 16.74 -26.44 -9.17
N ARG A 178 17.65 -27.24 -8.63
CA ARG A 178 19.08 -27.03 -8.79
C ARG A 178 19.52 -27.13 -10.25
N GLU A 179 19.09 -28.17 -10.96
CA GLU A 179 19.45 -28.42 -12.35
C GLU A 179 18.82 -27.39 -13.31
N CYS A 180 17.59 -26.95 -13.03
CA CYS A 180 16.98 -25.80 -13.67
C CYS A 180 17.85 -24.54 -13.48
N SER A 181 18.29 -24.27 -12.26
CA SER A 181 19.08 -23.07 -11.95
C SER A 181 20.45 -23.09 -12.62
N ARG A 182 21.10 -24.26 -12.71
CA ARG A 182 22.36 -24.45 -13.46
C ARG A 182 22.20 -24.08 -14.94
N ALA A 183 21.08 -24.41 -15.56
CA ALA A 183 20.80 -24.11 -16.97
C ALA A 183 20.58 -22.61 -17.27
N PHE A 184 20.34 -21.78 -16.25
CA PHE A 184 20.21 -20.32 -16.40
C PHE A 184 21.45 -19.53 -15.96
N THR A 185 22.56 -20.21 -15.63
CA THR A 185 23.84 -19.54 -15.36
C THR A 185 24.33 -18.76 -16.58
N GLY A 186 25.01 -17.63 -16.37
CA GLY A 186 25.45 -16.75 -17.46
C GLY A 186 24.34 -15.88 -18.10
N TRP A 187 23.06 -16.07 -17.77
CA TRP A 187 21.97 -15.19 -18.22
C TRP A 187 21.90 -13.97 -17.27
N THR A 188 22.54 -12.87 -17.66
CA THR A 188 22.77 -11.74 -16.76
C THR A 188 22.43 -10.40 -17.42
N LEU A 189 22.77 -9.31 -16.74
CA LEU A 189 22.64 -7.94 -17.23
C LEU A 189 23.98 -7.44 -17.73
N SER A 190 23.98 -6.70 -18.83
CA SER A 190 25.12 -5.87 -19.21
C SER A 190 25.47 -4.89 -18.09
N PRO A 191 26.74 -4.44 -17.97
CA PRO A 191 27.17 -3.51 -16.93
C PRO A 191 26.25 -2.28 -16.83
N MET A 192 25.52 -2.19 -15.71
CA MET A 192 24.57 -1.12 -15.47
C MET A 192 25.29 0.23 -15.33
N ILE A 193 24.85 1.23 -16.09
CA ILE A 193 25.33 2.60 -15.91
C ILE A 193 24.79 3.13 -14.58
N PRO A 194 25.65 3.62 -13.66
CA PRO A 194 25.20 4.14 -12.39
C PRO A 194 24.18 5.26 -12.58
N ARG A 195 23.07 5.18 -11.82
CA ARG A 195 22.01 6.20 -11.83
C ARG A 195 22.56 7.61 -11.59
N GLN A 196 23.65 7.72 -10.86
CA GLN A 196 24.29 8.99 -10.51
C GLN A 196 25.65 9.10 -11.21
N ALA A 197 25.97 10.17 -11.93
CA ALA A 197 25.24 11.42 -12.17
C ALA A 197 24.37 11.40 -13.45
N TYR A 198 24.25 10.25 -14.11
CA TYR A 198 23.82 10.18 -15.51
C TYR A 198 22.31 10.01 -15.71
N GLY A 199 21.54 9.82 -14.63
CA GLY A 199 20.12 9.52 -14.72
C GLY A 199 19.85 8.02 -14.90
N ARG A 200 18.60 7.67 -15.18
CA ARG A 200 18.17 6.28 -15.39
C ARG A 200 18.44 5.84 -16.84
N PHE A 201 19.11 4.71 -17.00
CA PHE A 201 19.39 4.05 -18.28
C PHE A 201 18.69 2.72 -18.33
N ASP A 202 18.32 2.36 -19.55
CA ASP A 202 17.67 1.09 -19.84
C ASP A 202 18.67 -0.03 -19.55
N TRP A 203 18.20 -1.13 -18.97
CA TRP A 203 19.03 -2.29 -18.69
C TRP A 203 18.98 -3.23 -19.88
N GLU A 204 20.09 -3.90 -20.17
CA GLU A 204 20.21 -4.81 -21.30
C GLU A 204 20.53 -6.22 -20.80
N TYR A 205 19.85 -7.21 -21.37
CA TYR A 205 20.17 -8.62 -21.16
C TYR A 205 21.46 -8.98 -21.90
N GLU A 206 22.30 -9.78 -21.26
CA GLU A 206 23.52 -10.34 -21.82
C GLU A 206 23.63 -11.82 -21.45
N PHE A 207 24.04 -12.65 -22.41
CA PHE A 207 24.47 -14.01 -22.14
C PHE A 207 26.00 -14.07 -22.09
N GLN A 208 26.55 -14.39 -20.92
CA GLN A 208 27.97 -14.57 -20.69
C GLN A 208 28.33 -16.05 -20.77
N GLU A 209 28.85 -16.47 -21.93
CA GLU A 209 29.20 -17.86 -22.22
C GLU A 209 30.23 -18.41 -21.23
N GLU A 210 31.20 -17.61 -20.81
CA GLU A 210 32.25 -18.00 -19.87
C GLU A 210 31.76 -18.30 -18.44
N ASP A 211 30.56 -17.85 -18.09
CA ASP A 211 29.94 -18.04 -16.77
C ASP A 211 28.81 -19.08 -16.79
N HIS A 212 28.48 -19.61 -17.97
CA HIS A 212 27.50 -20.68 -18.13
C HIS A 212 28.07 -22.05 -17.74
N ASP A 213 27.25 -22.87 -17.08
CA ASP A 213 27.57 -24.26 -16.78
C ASP A 213 27.15 -25.18 -17.94
N ASP A 214 28.10 -25.54 -18.80
CA ASP A 214 27.92 -26.52 -19.90
C ASP A 214 27.96 -27.99 -19.44
N GLY A 215 27.93 -28.25 -18.14
CA GLY A 215 27.88 -29.60 -17.60
C GLY A 215 26.59 -30.32 -17.98
N GLU A 216 26.64 -31.65 -17.97
CA GLU A 216 25.44 -32.49 -18.10
C GLU A 216 24.48 -32.21 -16.93
N LYS A 217 23.19 -32.09 -17.26
CA LYS A 217 22.09 -31.79 -16.35
C LYS A 217 21.01 -32.84 -16.53
N THR A 218 20.36 -33.22 -15.43
CA THR A 218 19.17 -34.09 -15.47
C THR A 218 17.99 -33.33 -14.89
N PHE A 219 17.00 -33.02 -15.72
CA PHE A 219 15.85 -32.21 -15.35
C PHE A 219 14.56 -32.88 -15.82
N LEU A 220 13.63 -33.18 -14.89
CA LEU A 220 12.35 -33.83 -15.14
C LEU A 220 12.46 -35.10 -16.02
N GLY A 221 13.53 -35.87 -15.81
CA GLY A 221 13.81 -37.12 -16.54
C GLY A 221 14.52 -36.95 -17.88
N HIS A 222 14.82 -35.73 -18.32
CA HIS A 222 15.65 -35.44 -19.49
C HIS A 222 17.10 -35.25 -19.07
N THR A 223 18.05 -35.89 -19.76
CA THR A 223 19.49 -35.77 -19.47
C THR A 223 20.24 -35.28 -20.71
N GLY A 224 21.07 -34.26 -20.55
CA GLY A 224 21.92 -33.70 -21.60
C GLY A 224 22.63 -32.42 -21.16
N ASN A 225 23.32 -31.73 -22.08
CA ASN A 225 23.76 -30.35 -21.83
C ASN A 225 22.58 -29.40 -22.05
N LEU A 226 21.68 -29.35 -21.07
CA LEU A 226 20.46 -28.55 -21.15
C LEU A 226 20.77 -27.08 -20.87
N ASP A 227 20.24 -26.18 -21.70
CA ASP A 227 20.28 -24.73 -21.48
C ASP A 227 18.90 -24.19 -21.01
N GLY A 228 18.82 -22.89 -20.72
CA GLY A 228 17.57 -22.25 -20.29
C GLY A 228 16.42 -22.35 -21.31
N ASN A 229 16.71 -22.47 -22.61
CA ASN A 229 15.67 -22.69 -23.62
C ASN A 229 15.13 -24.13 -23.52
N ASP A 230 16.00 -25.13 -23.38
CA ASP A 230 15.61 -26.53 -23.22
C ASP A 230 14.76 -26.73 -21.96
N ILE A 231 15.12 -26.07 -20.85
CA ILE A 231 14.34 -26.10 -19.61
C ILE A 231 12.92 -25.56 -19.83
N ILE A 232 12.77 -24.41 -20.50
CA ILE A 232 11.46 -23.82 -20.78
C ILE A 232 10.62 -24.76 -21.68
N ASP A 233 11.25 -25.42 -22.66
CA ASP A 233 10.57 -26.38 -23.53
C ASP A 233 10.04 -27.57 -22.75
N ILE A 234 10.87 -28.15 -21.87
CA ILE A 234 10.50 -29.27 -21.01
C ILE A 234 9.37 -28.86 -20.06
N VAL A 235 9.47 -27.69 -19.42
CA VAL A 235 8.44 -27.15 -18.51
C VAL A 235 7.11 -26.97 -19.23
N CYS A 236 7.09 -26.35 -20.41
CA CYS A 236 5.84 -26.12 -21.16
C CYS A 236 5.17 -27.43 -21.58
N SER A 237 5.96 -28.49 -21.81
CA SER A 237 5.42 -29.81 -22.17
C SER A 237 4.76 -30.58 -21.01
N GLN A 238 4.95 -30.14 -19.77
CA GLN A 238 4.37 -30.81 -18.61
C GLN A 238 2.86 -30.52 -18.49
N PRO A 239 2.01 -31.55 -18.25
CA PRO A 239 0.59 -31.34 -17.96
C PRO A 239 0.34 -30.46 -16.73
N ALA A 240 1.26 -30.48 -15.75
CA ALA A 240 1.22 -29.61 -14.59
C ALA A 240 1.19 -28.12 -14.98
N THR A 241 1.97 -27.73 -16.00
CA THR A 241 2.00 -26.36 -16.51
C THR A 241 0.67 -25.92 -17.08
N ALA A 242 0.04 -26.77 -17.89
CA ALA A 242 -1.27 -26.49 -18.46
C ALA A 242 -2.34 -26.29 -17.36
N ASN A 243 -2.34 -27.15 -16.33
CA ASN A 243 -3.28 -27.06 -15.21
C ASN A 243 -3.05 -25.80 -14.36
N PHE A 244 -1.80 -25.46 -14.08
CA PHE A 244 -1.44 -24.29 -13.30
C PHE A 244 -1.89 -22.99 -13.99
N VAL A 245 -1.54 -22.81 -15.27
CA VAL A 245 -1.95 -21.64 -16.06
C VAL A 245 -3.47 -21.58 -16.21
N ALA A 246 -4.13 -22.72 -16.48
CA ALA A 246 -5.59 -22.81 -16.57
C ALA A 246 -6.29 -22.39 -15.27
N ARG A 247 -5.78 -22.82 -14.11
CA ARG A 247 -6.34 -22.44 -12.80
C ARG A 247 -6.14 -20.96 -12.50
N HIS A 248 -5.00 -20.38 -12.88
CA HIS A 248 -4.79 -18.93 -12.80
C HIS A 248 -5.79 -18.14 -13.67
N LEU A 249 -6.02 -18.57 -14.91
CA LEU A 249 -7.01 -17.95 -15.80
C LEU A 249 -8.43 -18.07 -15.25
N TYR A 250 -8.80 -19.24 -14.71
CA TYR A 250 -10.08 -19.44 -14.06
C TYR A 250 -10.25 -18.49 -12.86
N ASN A 251 -9.25 -18.43 -11.97
CA ASN A 251 -9.26 -17.52 -10.83
C ASN A 251 -9.43 -16.06 -11.29
N PHE A 252 -8.67 -15.64 -12.31
CA PHE A 252 -8.67 -14.24 -12.75
C PHE A 252 -9.94 -13.86 -13.55
N PHE A 253 -10.45 -14.71 -14.44
CA PHE A 253 -11.54 -14.38 -15.39
C PHE A 253 -12.90 -15.00 -15.08
N VAL A 254 -13.00 -16.03 -14.23
CA VAL A 254 -14.27 -16.73 -13.96
C VAL A 254 -14.76 -16.48 -12.54
N ALA A 255 -14.13 -17.07 -11.52
CA ALA A 255 -14.59 -17.04 -10.13
C ALA A 255 -13.40 -17.02 -9.16
N ASP A 256 -13.62 -16.57 -7.93
CA ASP A 256 -12.56 -16.57 -6.91
C ASP A 256 -12.15 -18.01 -6.53
N GLU A 257 -10.84 -18.25 -6.41
CA GLU A 257 -10.21 -19.50 -5.97
C GLU A 257 -9.52 -19.32 -4.59
N PRO A 258 -9.20 -20.42 -3.89
CA PRO A 258 -8.21 -20.39 -2.80
C PRO A 258 -6.90 -19.72 -3.25
N GLN A 259 -6.16 -19.11 -2.33
CA GLN A 259 -4.89 -18.45 -2.66
C GLN A 259 -3.85 -19.48 -3.15
N VAL A 260 -2.95 -19.06 -4.04
CA VAL A 260 -1.95 -19.91 -4.73
C VAL A 260 -1.17 -20.84 -3.77
N PRO A 261 -0.70 -20.39 -2.59
CA PRO A 261 0.06 -21.26 -1.68
C PRO A 261 -0.71 -22.49 -1.19
N SER A 262 -2.04 -22.47 -1.25
CA SER A 262 -2.89 -23.57 -0.82
C SER A 262 -3.22 -24.59 -1.92
N TRP A 263 -2.80 -24.34 -3.17
CA TRP A 263 -3.22 -25.12 -4.34
C TRP A 263 -2.70 -26.56 -4.35
N GLN A 264 -1.58 -26.82 -3.68
CA GLN A 264 -1.03 -28.17 -3.54
C GLN A 264 -1.99 -29.10 -2.76
N ASP A 265 -2.65 -28.55 -1.74
CA ASP A 265 -3.54 -29.31 -0.85
C ASP A 265 -5.02 -29.09 -1.13
N THR A 266 -5.36 -28.07 -1.93
CA THR A 266 -6.74 -27.66 -2.20
C THR A 266 -7.05 -27.75 -3.69
N PRO A 267 -7.95 -28.65 -4.12
CA PRO A 267 -8.33 -28.77 -5.53
C PRO A 267 -9.05 -27.50 -6.03
N PRO A 268 -9.10 -27.26 -7.35
CA PRO A 268 -9.88 -26.16 -7.91
C PRO A 268 -11.38 -26.30 -7.60
N ASN A 269 -12.07 -25.17 -7.47
CA ASN A 269 -13.52 -25.16 -7.21
C ASN A 269 -14.32 -25.76 -8.38
N ASP A 270 -13.81 -25.63 -9.60
CA ASP A 270 -14.36 -26.25 -10.81
C ASP A 270 -13.26 -27.01 -11.59
N PRO A 271 -13.00 -28.29 -11.24
CA PRO A 271 -11.99 -29.09 -11.92
C PRO A 271 -12.27 -29.30 -13.41
N GLU A 272 -13.55 -29.42 -13.80
CA GLU A 272 -13.93 -29.67 -15.20
C GLU A 272 -13.62 -28.44 -16.09
N ALA A 273 -13.86 -27.23 -15.58
CA ALA A 273 -13.49 -25.99 -16.26
C ALA A 273 -11.97 -25.86 -16.40
N VAL A 274 -11.20 -26.16 -15.36
CA VAL A 274 -9.73 -26.13 -15.40
C VAL A 274 -9.19 -27.15 -16.40
N ASP A 275 -9.70 -28.39 -16.39
CA ASP A 275 -9.31 -29.44 -17.34
C ASP A 275 -9.61 -29.05 -18.79
N MET A 276 -10.76 -28.40 -19.04
CA MET A 276 -11.13 -27.91 -20.37
C MET A 276 -10.15 -26.84 -20.87
N LEU A 277 -9.75 -25.91 -20.00
CA LEU A 277 -8.78 -24.86 -20.33
C LEU A 277 -7.36 -25.43 -20.51
N ALA A 278 -6.93 -26.35 -19.64
CA ALA A 278 -5.65 -27.03 -19.74
C ALA A 278 -5.53 -27.84 -21.04
N LYS A 279 -6.62 -28.52 -21.43
CA LYS A 279 -6.70 -29.20 -22.72
C LYS A 279 -6.58 -28.23 -23.89
N ALA A 280 -7.27 -27.08 -23.84
CA ALA A 280 -7.16 -26.06 -24.88
C ALA A 280 -5.74 -25.51 -24.99
N PHE A 281 -5.05 -25.35 -23.86
CA PHE A 281 -3.65 -24.92 -23.81
C PHE A 281 -2.73 -25.92 -24.51
N ILE A 282 -2.86 -27.22 -24.23
CA ILE A 282 -2.04 -28.27 -24.86
C ILE A 282 -2.40 -28.43 -26.36
N ASP A 283 -3.69 -28.53 -26.69
CA ASP A 283 -4.15 -28.80 -28.06
C ASP A 283 -3.81 -27.65 -29.04
N SER A 284 -3.69 -26.42 -28.52
CA SER A 284 -3.32 -25.23 -29.31
C SER A 284 -1.82 -24.98 -29.38
N ASN A 285 -0.99 -25.87 -28.81
CA ASN A 285 0.44 -25.66 -28.65
C ASN A 285 0.73 -24.33 -27.90
N TYR A 286 0.08 -24.17 -26.75
CA TYR A 286 0.31 -23.10 -25.77
C TYR A 286 -0.10 -21.69 -26.23
N ASP A 287 -1.00 -21.58 -27.22
CA ASP A 287 -1.51 -20.30 -27.70
C ASP A 287 -2.60 -19.73 -26.77
N MET A 288 -2.27 -18.62 -26.11
CA MET A 288 -3.16 -18.01 -25.13
C MET A 288 -4.46 -17.47 -25.73
N ARG A 289 -4.44 -17.02 -26.99
CA ARG A 289 -5.65 -16.57 -27.69
C ARG A 289 -6.67 -17.70 -27.83
N SER A 290 -6.20 -18.91 -28.13
CA SER A 290 -7.04 -20.11 -28.22
C SER A 290 -7.64 -20.51 -26.89
N VAL A 291 -6.86 -20.44 -25.80
CA VAL A 291 -7.38 -20.71 -24.44
C VAL A 291 -8.42 -19.68 -24.02
N LEU A 292 -8.15 -18.39 -24.23
CA LEU A 292 -9.10 -17.30 -23.92
C LEU A 292 -10.40 -17.42 -24.73
N ARG A 293 -10.32 -17.87 -25.99
CA ARG A 293 -11.50 -18.18 -26.80
C ARG A 293 -12.36 -19.25 -26.15
N VAL A 294 -11.75 -20.37 -25.73
CA VAL A 294 -12.48 -21.44 -25.03
C VAL A 294 -13.10 -20.91 -23.73
N LEU A 295 -12.33 -20.14 -22.95
CA LEU A 295 -12.79 -19.53 -21.70
C LEU A 295 -14.04 -18.67 -21.92
N PHE A 296 -13.97 -17.65 -22.78
CA PHE A 296 -15.08 -16.70 -22.94
C PHE A 296 -16.30 -17.28 -23.66
N MET A 297 -16.13 -18.35 -24.44
CA MET A 297 -17.24 -19.03 -25.13
C MET A 297 -17.93 -20.11 -24.29
N SER A 298 -17.27 -20.59 -23.23
CA SER A 298 -17.78 -21.65 -22.36
C SER A 298 -19.05 -21.28 -21.60
N ASP A 299 -19.83 -22.30 -21.24
CA ASP A 299 -21.02 -22.12 -20.40
C ASP A 299 -20.63 -21.78 -18.95
N PHE A 300 -19.57 -22.41 -18.41
CA PHE A 300 -19.08 -22.09 -17.05
C PHE A 300 -18.74 -20.60 -16.88
N PHE A 301 -18.18 -19.95 -17.91
CA PHE A 301 -17.92 -18.51 -17.85
C PHE A 301 -19.21 -17.69 -17.92
N LYS A 302 -20.13 -18.04 -18.83
CA LYS A 302 -21.39 -17.30 -19.05
C LYS A 302 -22.31 -17.37 -17.82
N ASP A 303 -22.24 -18.47 -17.08
CA ASP A 303 -23.04 -18.73 -15.88
C ASP A 303 -22.40 -18.18 -14.58
N ALA A 304 -21.11 -17.83 -14.58
CA ALA A 304 -20.37 -17.33 -13.41
C ALA A 304 -20.63 -15.84 -13.07
N GLN A 305 -21.87 -15.37 -13.22
CA GLN A 305 -22.21 -13.98 -12.91
C GLN A 305 -22.10 -13.69 -11.41
N PHE A 306 -21.40 -12.62 -11.05
CA PHE A 306 -21.15 -12.19 -9.66
C PHE A 306 -20.32 -13.17 -8.81
N ALA A 307 -19.62 -14.11 -9.44
CA ALA A 307 -18.76 -15.09 -8.76
C ALA A 307 -17.34 -14.59 -8.42
N LYS A 308 -17.02 -13.32 -8.72
CA LYS A 308 -15.71 -12.72 -8.43
C LYS A 308 -15.84 -11.31 -7.83
N ILE A 309 -15.02 -11.05 -6.82
CA ILE A 309 -14.79 -9.71 -6.28
C ILE A 309 -13.83 -8.93 -7.16
N LYS A 310 -14.23 -7.71 -7.55
CA LYS A 310 -13.38 -6.80 -8.33
C LYS A 310 -12.11 -6.43 -7.56
N SER A 311 -10.96 -6.54 -8.22
CA SER A 311 -9.69 -6.01 -7.72
C SER A 311 -9.74 -4.48 -7.62
N PRO A 312 -8.87 -3.87 -6.79
CA PRO A 312 -8.81 -2.41 -6.73
C PRO A 312 -8.56 -1.73 -8.07
N ALA A 313 -7.68 -2.28 -8.92
CA ALA A 313 -7.45 -1.75 -10.27
C ALA A 313 -8.73 -1.79 -11.11
N GLU A 314 -9.53 -2.85 -11.01
CA GLU A 314 -10.83 -2.94 -11.70
C GLU A 314 -11.85 -1.93 -11.20
N VAL A 315 -11.86 -1.64 -9.90
CA VAL A 315 -12.73 -0.59 -9.33
C VAL A 315 -12.30 0.79 -9.82
N VAL A 316 -11.00 1.11 -9.73
CA VAL A 316 -10.48 2.42 -10.13
C VAL A 316 -10.69 2.66 -11.62
N VAL A 317 -10.19 1.76 -12.48
CA VAL A 317 -10.28 1.91 -13.93
C VAL A 317 -11.74 1.87 -14.39
N GLY A 318 -12.54 0.95 -13.87
CA GLY A 318 -13.94 0.82 -14.27
C GLY A 318 -14.79 2.02 -13.86
N THR A 319 -14.52 2.62 -12.69
CA THR A 319 -15.21 3.83 -12.25
C THR A 319 -14.81 5.02 -13.10
N LEU A 320 -13.50 5.21 -13.35
CA LEU A 320 -12.99 6.27 -14.23
C LEU A 320 -13.65 6.16 -15.61
N ARG A 321 -13.70 4.96 -16.19
CA ARG A 321 -14.36 4.69 -17.48
C ARG A 321 -15.86 5.01 -17.50
N MET A 322 -16.55 4.89 -16.37
CA MET A 322 -17.98 5.19 -16.29
C MET A 322 -18.27 6.69 -16.12
N VAL A 323 -17.41 7.43 -15.42
CA VAL A 323 -17.64 8.86 -15.13
C VAL A 323 -17.18 9.78 -16.26
N GLY A 324 -16.29 9.33 -17.16
CA GLY A 324 -15.75 10.15 -18.24
C GLY A 324 -14.64 11.11 -17.77
N GLY A 325 -14.10 11.92 -18.69
CA GLY A 325 -13.11 12.96 -18.38
C GLY A 325 -11.68 12.42 -18.19
N TYR A 326 -11.44 11.19 -18.64
CA TYR A 326 -10.15 10.49 -18.59
C TYR A 326 -9.50 10.36 -19.98
N GLU A 327 -10.24 10.73 -21.03
CA GLU A 327 -9.79 10.69 -22.42
C GLU A 327 -8.69 11.74 -22.68
N PHE A 328 -8.62 12.75 -21.81
CA PHE A 328 -7.58 13.76 -21.82
C PHE A 328 -6.61 13.53 -20.64
N PRO A 329 -5.29 13.72 -20.83
CA PRO A 329 -4.29 13.57 -19.77
C PRO A 329 -4.38 14.72 -18.75
N VAL A 330 -5.40 14.70 -17.90
CA VAL A 330 -5.65 15.72 -16.88
C VAL A 330 -4.59 15.73 -15.77
N PRO A 331 -4.35 16.88 -15.11
CA PRO A 331 -3.52 16.94 -13.91
C PRO A 331 -3.98 15.96 -12.82
N GLY A 332 -3.03 15.49 -12.00
CA GLY A 332 -3.34 14.63 -10.85
C GLY A 332 -3.47 13.13 -11.17
N ILE A 333 -3.18 12.68 -12.39
CA ILE A 333 -3.22 11.24 -12.74
C ILE A 333 -2.28 10.38 -11.87
N GLY A 334 -1.14 10.94 -11.42
CA GLY A 334 -0.24 10.28 -10.48
C GLY A 334 -0.84 10.08 -9.08
N GLU A 335 -1.84 10.86 -8.69
CA GLU A 335 -2.58 10.63 -7.44
C GLU A 335 -3.70 9.60 -7.65
N ARG A 336 -4.32 9.61 -8.84
CA ARG A 336 -5.30 8.60 -9.23
C ARG A 336 -4.69 7.20 -9.34
N SER A 337 -3.44 7.10 -9.79
CA SER A 337 -2.71 5.82 -9.88
C SER A 337 -2.42 5.19 -8.53
N LYS A 338 -2.34 5.98 -7.45
CA LYS A 338 -2.17 5.48 -6.07
C LYS A 338 -3.44 4.90 -5.47
N GLN A 339 -4.61 5.20 -6.02
CA GLN A 339 -5.90 4.80 -5.43
C GLN A 339 -6.04 3.27 -5.34
N ALA A 340 -5.54 2.55 -6.35
CA ALA A 340 -5.49 1.09 -6.31
C ALA A 340 -4.60 0.60 -5.15
N GLY A 341 -3.46 1.27 -4.91
CA GLY A 341 -2.56 1.02 -3.78
C GLY A 341 -3.20 1.26 -2.42
N TYR A 342 -3.95 2.35 -2.25
CA TYR A 342 -4.71 2.62 -1.00
C TYR A 342 -5.77 1.57 -0.69
N MET A 343 -6.21 0.81 -1.71
CA MET A 343 -7.15 -0.29 -1.60
C MET A 343 -6.45 -1.67 -1.56
N GLY A 344 -5.12 -1.72 -1.56
CA GLY A 344 -4.29 -2.93 -1.41
C GLY A 344 -3.56 -3.41 -2.67
N GLN A 345 -3.76 -2.79 -3.84
CA GLN A 345 -3.16 -3.21 -5.12
C GLN A 345 -2.30 -2.10 -5.72
N ASP A 346 -1.08 -1.94 -5.21
CA ASP A 346 -0.11 -0.96 -5.74
C ASP A 346 0.45 -1.45 -7.08
N LEU A 347 0.00 -0.86 -8.19
CA LEU A 347 0.41 -1.26 -9.54
C LEU A 347 1.93 -1.13 -9.72
N LEU A 348 2.55 -2.10 -10.38
CA LEU A 348 4.02 -2.23 -10.53
C LEU A 348 4.76 -2.58 -9.22
N ASN A 349 4.04 -2.90 -8.15
CA ASN A 349 4.63 -3.21 -6.86
C ASN A 349 3.83 -4.30 -6.11
N PRO A 350 3.75 -5.54 -6.65
CA PRO A 350 3.18 -6.64 -5.91
C PRO A 350 3.89 -6.84 -4.56
N PRO A 351 3.16 -7.22 -3.50
CA PRO A 351 3.70 -7.34 -2.14
C PRO A 351 4.70 -8.49 -1.97
N SER A 352 4.64 -9.52 -2.82
CA SER A 352 5.53 -10.68 -2.81
C SER A 352 5.67 -11.28 -4.22
N VAL A 353 6.49 -12.33 -4.35
CA VAL A 353 6.62 -13.14 -5.57
C VAL A 353 5.34 -13.92 -5.94
N GLU A 354 4.40 -14.07 -5.01
CA GLU A 354 3.09 -14.68 -5.24
C GLU A 354 2.10 -13.72 -5.95
N GLY A 355 2.48 -12.45 -6.12
CA GLY A 355 1.62 -11.42 -6.67
C GLY A 355 0.67 -10.82 -5.61
N TRP A 356 -0.58 -10.61 -5.98
CA TRP A 356 -1.60 -10.06 -5.09
C TRP A 356 -2.60 -11.14 -4.66
N HIS A 357 -3.09 -11.05 -3.43
CA HIS A 357 -4.19 -11.90 -3.00
C HIS A 357 -5.47 -11.62 -3.80
N THR A 358 -6.39 -12.57 -3.82
CA THR A 358 -7.65 -12.46 -4.60
C THR A 358 -8.90 -12.60 -3.71
N GLY A 359 -10.07 -12.30 -4.27
CA GLY A 359 -11.35 -12.50 -3.61
C GLY A 359 -11.61 -11.59 -2.41
N VAL A 360 -12.10 -12.18 -1.31
CA VAL A 360 -12.60 -11.46 -0.12
C VAL A 360 -11.52 -10.67 0.59
N GLU A 361 -10.25 -11.00 0.39
CA GLU A 361 -9.12 -10.27 0.99
C GLU A 361 -9.02 -8.82 0.52
N TRP A 362 -9.61 -8.52 -0.65
CA TRP A 362 -9.75 -7.14 -1.11
C TRP A 362 -10.72 -6.29 -0.30
N ILE A 363 -11.58 -6.91 0.53
CA ILE A 363 -12.66 -6.26 1.25
C ILE A 363 -12.43 -6.41 2.76
N ASN A 364 -11.93 -5.34 3.37
CA ASN A 364 -11.93 -5.14 4.82
C ASN A 364 -12.47 -3.74 5.13
N SER A 365 -12.70 -3.42 6.41
CA SER A 365 -13.28 -2.13 6.79
C SER A 365 -12.49 -0.93 6.23
N GLY A 366 -11.16 -1.01 6.19
CA GLY A 366 -10.31 0.04 5.63
C GLY A 366 -10.39 0.15 4.12
N SER A 367 -10.19 -0.96 3.39
CA SER A 367 -10.22 -0.96 1.92
C SER A 367 -11.62 -0.65 1.37
N LEU A 368 -12.69 -1.06 2.06
CA LEU A 368 -14.07 -0.74 1.70
C LEU A 368 -14.34 0.76 1.84
N MET A 369 -13.89 1.39 2.93
CA MET A 369 -13.99 2.84 3.09
C MET A 369 -13.21 3.58 2.02
N LYS A 370 -12.01 3.13 1.64
CA LYS A 370 -11.26 3.74 0.53
C LYS A 370 -11.98 3.60 -0.81
N ARG A 371 -12.63 2.46 -1.07
CA ARG A 371 -13.51 2.28 -2.25
C ARG A 371 -14.71 3.22 -2.22
N ILE A 372 -15.36 3.38 -1.08
CA ILE A 372 -16.48 4.31 -0.90
C ILE A 372 -16.00 5.74 -1.15
N ASN A 373 -14.92 6.19 -0.51
CA ASN A 373 -14.38 7.55 -0.64
C ASN A 373 -13.98 7.85 -2.09
N PHE A 374 -13.41 6.87 -2.80
CA PHE A 374 -13.08 7.04 -4.22
C PHE A 374 -14.33 7.21 -5.11
N CYS A 375 -15.43 6.50 -4.79
CA CYS A 375 -16.69 6.60 -5.52
C CYS A 375 -17.60 7.74 -5.06
N ALA A 376 -17.42 8.23 -3.83
CA ALA A 376 -18.23 9.27 -3.21
C ALA A 376 -17.73 10.64 -3.69
N VAL A 377 -18.38 11.16 -4.74
CA VAL A 377 -18.28 12.57 -5.09
C VAL A 377 -19.02 13.36 -4.00
N GLY A 378 -18.27 14.12 -3.19
CA GLY A 378 -18.82 14.95 -2.13
C GLY A 378 -19.79 16.02 -2.66
N ASN A 379 -20.75 16.41 -1.82
CA ASN A 379 -21.77 17.44 -2.05
C ASN A 379 -21.19 18.87 -2.20
N TYR A 380 -20.35 19.10 -3.20
CA TYR A 380 -20.03 20.44 -3.69
C TYR A 380 -20.48 20.56 -5.14
N THR A 381 -20.89 21.76 -5.56
CA THR A 381 -21.01 21.99 -7.00
C THR A 381 -19.61 21.88 -7.57
N GLU A 382 -19.41 21.05 -8.61
CA GLU A 382 -18.12 20.93 -9.30
C GLU A 382 -17.57 22.32 -9.72
N ASP A 383 -18.47 23.29 -9.90
CA ASP A 383 -18.19 24.69 -10.15
C ASP A 383 -17.38 25.35 -9.01
N ASP A 384 -17.79 25.28 -7.74
CA ASP A 384 -17.03 25.93 -6.64
C ASP A 384 -15.59 25.42 -6.54
N VAL A 385 -15.38 24.11 -6.75
CA VAL A 385 -14.03 23.52 -6.74
C VAL A 385 -13.24 23.95 -7.97
N ARG A 386 -13.87 24.04 -9.14
CA ARG A 386 -13.23 24.56 -10.35
C ARG A 386 -12.82 26.03 -10.17
N GLU A 387 -13.72 26.88 -9.69
CA GLU A 387 -13.46 28.31 -9.50
C GLU A 387 -12.42 28.56 -8.40
N CYS A 388 -12.45 27.79 -7.30
CA CYS A 388 -11.38 27.76 -6.31
C CYS A 388 -10.03 27.38 -6.94
N SER A 389 -10.00 26.34 -7.76
CA SER A 389 -8.77 25.90 -8.44
C SER A 389 -8.23 26.96 -9.39
N ARG A 390 -9.11 27.67 -10.12
CA ARG A 390 -8.73 28.81 -10.98
C ARG A 390 -8.07 29.92 -10.16
N ALA A 391 -8.55 30.20 -8.95
CA ALA A 391 -7.97 31.24 -8.10
C ALA A 391 -6.56 30.89 -7.57
N PHE A 392 -6.20 29.61 -7.50
CA PHE A 392 -4.85 29.17 -7.09
C PHE A 392 -3.84 29.05 -8.23
N THR A 393 -4.23 29.34 -9.48
CA THR A 393 -3.29 29.41 -10.61
C THR A 393 -2.18 30.45 -10.33
N GLY A 394 -0.99 30.26 -10.88
CA GLY A 394 0.18 31.08 -10.55
C GLY A 394 0.86 30.76 -9.21
N TRP A 395 0.22 30.07 -8.26
CA TRP A 395 0.90 29.59 -7.05
C TRP A 395 1.75 28.38 -7.37
N THR A 396 3.08 28.54 -7.32
CA THR A 396 4.01 27.49 -7.72
C THR A 396 5.24 27.45 -6.82
N LEU A 397 6.19 26.58 -7.18
CA LEU A 397 7.49 26.49 -6.55
C LEU A 397 8.52 27.21 -7.42
N SER A 398 9.44 27.92 -6.79
CA SER A 398 10.65 28.44 -7.43
C SER A 398 11.33 27.33 -8.23
N PRO A 399 11.91 27.63 -9.40
CA PRO A 399 12.52 26.63 -10.27
C PRO A 399 13.43 25.67 -9.50
N MET A 400 13.07 24.38 -9.55
CA MET A 400 13.81 23.35 -8.85
C MET A 400 15.23 23.25 -9.41
N ILE A 401 16.23 23.46 -8.56
CA ILE A 401 17.60 23.09 -8.90
C ILE A 401 17.66 21.56 -8.97
N PRO A 402 18.14 20.98 -10.08
CA PRO A 402 18.26 19.53 -10.20
C PRO A 402 19.01 18.95 -9.00
N ARG A 403 18.44 17.92 -8.37
CA ARG A 403 19.03 17.22 -7.22
C ARG A 403 20.47 16.79 -7.46
N GLN A 404 20.82 16.56 -8.73
CA GLN A 404 22.14 16.16 -9.18
C GLN A 404 22.66 17.21 -10.17
N ALA A 405 23.89 17.72 -10.05
CA ALA A 405 24.95 17.38 -9.10
C ALA A 405 24.91 18.18 -7.77
N TYR A 406 23.88 19.02 -7.59
CA TYR A 406 23.92 20.13 -6.65
C TYR A 406 23.37 19.83 -5.25
N GLY A 407 22.77 18.66 -5.03
CA GLY A 407 22.18 18.28 -3.75
C GLY A 407 20.69 18.66 -3.65
N ARG A 408 20.11 18.49 -2.45
CA ARG A 408 18.73 18.93 -2.19
C ARG A 408 18.75 20.40 -1.79
N PHE A 409 17.91 21.20 -2.41
CA PHE A 409 17.65 22.58 -2.03
C PHE A 409 16.27 22.69 -1.44
N ASP A 410 16.12 23.66 -0.54
CA ASP A 410 14.81 24.01 0.00
C ASP A 410 13.94 24.50 -1.15
N TRP A 411 12.68 24.07 -1.14
CA TRP A 411 11.69 24.53 -2.11
C TRP A 411 11.07 25.79 -1.55
N GLU A 412 11.07 26.84 -2.36
CA GLU A 412 10.48 28.12 -2.02
C GLU A 412 9.20 28.31 -2.82
N TYR A 413 8.19 28.90 -2.18
CA TYR A 413 6.98 29.32 -2.87
C TYR A 413 7.28 30.52 -3.76
N GLU A 414 6.71 30.53 -4.95
CA GLU A 414 6.75 31.64 -5.90
C GLU A 414 5.35 31.85 -6.47
N PHE A 415 4.93 33.12 -6.60
CA PHE A 415 3.74 33.48 -7.36
C PHE A 415 4.16 33.95 -8.75
N GLN A 416 3.70 33.27 -9.79
CA GLN A 416 3.92 33.60 -11.20
C GLN A 416 2.66 34.24 -11.77
N GLU A 417 2.71 35.57 -11.96
CA GLU A 417 1.59 36.37 -12.45
C GLU A 417 1.15 35.92 -13.86
N GLU A 418 2.09 35.53 -14.72
CA GLU A 418 1.80 35.09 -16.08
C GLU A 418 1.05 33.75 -16.20
N ASP A 419 1.05 32.94 -15.14
CA ASP A 419 0.33 31.65 -15.07
C ASP A 419 -0.98 31.79 -14.28
N HIS A 420 -1.28 32.98 -13.73
CA HIS A 420 -2.52 33.23 -13.03
C HIS A 420 -3.69 33.53 -14.00
N ASP A 421 -4.84 32.92 -13.74
CA ASP A 421 -6.10 33.22 -14.42
C ASP A 421 -6.74 34.45 -13.79
N ASP A 422 -6.57 35.63 -14.41
CA ASP A 422 -7.20 36.90 -13.99
C ASP A 422 -8.69 37.01 -14.34
N GLY A 423 -9.32 35.94 -14.82
CA GLY A 423 -10.74 35.91 -15.14
C GLY A 423 -11.61 36.09 -13.90
N GLU A 424 -12.85 36.54 -14.13
CA GLU A 424 -13.87 36.58 -13.07
C GLU A 424 -14.18 35.14 -12.61
N LYS A 425 -14.25 34.97 -11.28
CA LYS A 425 -14.50 33.72 -10.58
C LYS A 425 -15.64 33.95 -9.60
N THR A 426 -16.47 32.94 -9.41
CA THR A 426 -17.52 32.94 -8.37
C THR A 426 -17.30 31.77 -7.43
N PHE A 427 -17.06 32.06 -6.16
CA PHE A 427 -16.79 31.04 -5.14
C PHE A 427 -17.60 31.33 -3.87
N LEU A 428 -18.43 30.36 -3.44
CA LEU A 428 -19.29 30.48 -2.25
C LEU A 428 -20.11 31.79 -2.19
N GLY A 429 -20.59 32.25 -3.35
CA GLY A 429 -21.40 33.47 -3.49
C GLY A 429 -20.61 34.79 -3.59
N HIS A 430 -19.28 34.74 -3.55
CA HIS A 430 -18.42 35.89 -3.83
C HIS A 430 -18.00 35.88 -5.30
N THR A 431 -18.15 37.01 -6.00
CA THR A 431 -17.77 37.13 -7.41
C THR A 431 -16.76 38.26 -7.60
N GLY A 432 -15.67 37.98 -8.31
CA GLY A 432 -14.63 38.95 -8.64
C GLY A 432 -13.42 38.30 -9.31
N ASN A 433 -12.34 39.07 -9.52
CA ASN A 433 -11.05 38.48 -9.86
C ASN A 433 -10.40 37.95 -8.56
N LEU A 434 -10.89 36.81 -8.10
CA LEU A 434 -10.44 36.19 -6.85
C LEU A 434 -9.08 35.50 -7.05
N ASP A 435 -8.13 35.74 -6.14
CA ASP A 435 -6.87 35.00 -6.04
C ASP A 435 -6.90 33.96 -4.90
N GLY A 436 -5.80 33.22 -4.73
CA GLY A 436 -5.69 32.21 -3.68
C GLY A 436 -5.82 32.77 -2.25
N ASN A 437 -5.44 34.02 -2.01
CA ASN A 437 -5.60 34.67 -0.70
C ASN A 437 -7.08 35.01 -0.44
N ASP A 438 -7.77 35.53 -1.44
CA ASP A 438 -9.21 35.82 -1.37
C ASP A 438 -10.01 34.56 -1.03
N ILE A 439 -9.67 33.42 -1.66
CA ILE A 439 -10.29 32.13 -1.35
C ILE A 439 -10.06 31.73 0.10
N ILE A 440 -8.82 31.86 0.61
CA ILE A 440 -8.49 31.55 2.01
C ILE A 440 -9.32 32.42 2.96
N ASP A 441 -9.44 33.71 2.69
CA ASP A 441 -10.23 34.64 3.51
C ASP A 441 -11.72 34.28 3.49
N ILE A 442 -12.27 33.96 2.32
CA ILE A 442 -13.66 33.51 2.17
C ILE A 442 -13.89 32.23 2.97
N VAL A 443 -12.99 31.24 2.86
CA VAL A 443 -13.09 29.97 3.60
C VAL A 443 -13.01 30.22 5.10
N CYS A 444 -12.04 31.00 5.59
CA CYS A 444 -11.87 31.32 7.01
C CYS A 444 -13.11 32.03 7.59
N SER A 445 -13.79 32.85 6.78
CA SER A 445 -15.00 33.55 7.19
C SER A 445 -16.24 32.65 7.37
N GLN A 446 -16.21 31.42 6.83
CA GLN A 446 -17.32 30.49 6.96
C GLN A 446 -17.40 29.93 8.40
N PRO A 447 -18.58 29.99 9.06
CA PRO A 447 -18.76 29.35 10.36
C PRO A 447 -18.44 27.86 10.36
N ALA A 448 -18.65 27.17 9.22
CA ALA A 448 -18.30 25.78 9.04
C ALA A 448 -16.80 25.51 9.25
N THR A 449 -15.93 26.42 8.82
CA THR A 449 -14.47 26.31 8.99
C THR A 449 -14.08 26.37 10.46
N ALA A 450 -14.66 27.31 11.21
CA ALA A 450 -14.43 27.43 12.65
C ALA A 450 -14.84 26.16 13.40
N ASN A 451 -16.02 25.61 13.10
CA ASN A 451 -16.50 24.35 13.68
C ASN A 451 -15.62 23.16 13.31
N PHE A 452 -15.17 23.09 12.06
CA PHE A 452 -14.32 22.01 11.57
C PHE A 452 -12.95 22.01 12.27
N VAL A 453 -12.28 23.17 12.35
CA VAL A 453 -11.00 23.33 13.06
C VAL A 453 -11.17 23.06 14.56
N ALA A 454 -12.24 23.59 15.17
CA ALA A 454 -12.54 23.37 16.59
C ALA A 454 -12.72 21.88 16.92
N ARG A 455 -13.46 21.13 16.10
CA ARG A 455 -13.66 19.70 16.29
C ARG A 455 -12.37 18.91 16.09
N HIS A 456 -11.49 19.32 15.17
CA HIS A 456 -10.15 18.74 15.04
C HIS A 456 -9.30 18.95 16.30
N LEU A 457 -9.31 20.15 16.87
CA LEU A 457 -8.60 20.44 18.12
C LEU A 457 -9.16 19.65 19.31
N TYR A 458 -10.49 19.54 19.41
CA TYR A 458 -11.15 18.73 20.43
C TYR A 458 -10.75 17.26 20.30
N ASN A 459 -10.87 16.69 19.08
CA ASN A 459 -10.47 15.31 18.79
C ASN A 459 -8.99 15.07 19.13
N PHE A 460 -8.12 16.05 18.86
CA PHE A 460 -6.68 15.88 19.09
C PHE A 460 -6.27 16.03 20.55
N PHE A 461 -6.86 16.97 21.31
CA PHE A 461 -6.38 17.31 22.66
C PHE A 461 -7.27 16.83 23.80
N VAL A 462 -8.56 16.59 23.58
CA VAL A 462 -9.54 16.37 24.65
C VAL A 462 -9.97 14.91 24.72
N ALA A 463 -10.68 14.43 23.71
CA ALA A 463 -11.25 13.08 23.69
C ALA A 463 -11.37 12.59 22.26
N ASP A 464 -11.40 11.27 22.07
CA ASP A 464 -11.51 10.69 20.73
C ASP A 464 -12.92 10.95 20.13
N GLU A 465 -12.93 11.43 18.89
CA GLU A 465 -14.13 11.65 18.06
C GLU A 465 -14.31 10.52 17.03
N PRO A 466 -15.50 10.40 16.42
CA PRO A 466 -15.66 9.64 15.17
C PRO A 466 -14.62 10.08 14.11
N GLN A 467 -14.26 9.18 13.19
CA GLN A 467 -13.29 9.52 12.14
C GLN A 467 -13.82 10.64 11.23
N VAL A 468 -12.94 11.53 10.76
CA VAL A 468 -13.27 12.75 9.99
C VAL A 468 -14.29 12.52 8.85
N PRO A 469 -14.23 11.44 8.05
CA PRO A 469 -15.21 11.20 6.98
C PRO A 469 -16.66 11.10 7.45
N SER A 470 -16.88 10.71 8.71
CA SER A 470 -18.22 10.55 9.29
C SER A 470 -18.84 11.84 9.85
N TRP A 471 -18.07 12.93 9.91
CA TRP A 471 -18.48 14.17 10.59
C TRP A 471 -19.64 14.91 9.92
N GLN A 472 -19.89 14.65 8.64
CA GLN A 472 -21.02 15.24 7.92
C GLN A 472 -22.36 14.70 8.44
N ASP A 473 -22.38 13.42 8.85
CA ASP A 473 -23.59 12.72 9.31
C ASP A 473 -23.60 12.50 10.83
N THR A 474 -22.45 12.65 11.48
CA THR A 474 -22.28 12.38 12.91
C THR A 474 -21.91 13.66 13.68
N PRO A 475 -22.76 14.15 14.60
CA PRO A 475 -22.46 15.33 15.40
C PRO A 475 -21.25 15.10 16.34
N PRO A 476 -20.59 16.17 16.83
CA PRO A 476 -19.55 16.05 17.84
C PRO A 476 -20.09 15.46 19.15
N ASN A 477 -19.23 14.75 19.89
CA ASN A 477 -19.60 14.15 21.18
C ASN A 477 -19.89 15.24 22.23
N ASP A 478 -19.19 16.37 22.17
CA ASP A 478 -19.44 17.56 22.97
C ASP A 478 -19.63 18.80 22.06
N PRO A 479 -20.86 19.06 21.60
CA PRO A 479 -21.16 20.22 20.76
C PRO A 479 -20.86 21.55 21.46
N GLU A 480 -21.05 21.64 22.78
CA GLU A 480 -20.84 22.89 23.53
C GLU A 480 -19.36 23.26 23.59
N ALA A 481 -18.48 22.27 23.80
CA ALA A 481 -17.03 22.48 23.75
C ALA A 481 -16.57 22.90 22.35
N VAL A 482 -17.07 22.24 21.29
CA VAL A 482 -16.74 22.60 19.91
C VAL A 482 -17.21 24.02 19.58
N ASP A 483 -18.43 24.39 19.95
CA ASP A 483 -18.96 25.74 19.75
C ASP A 483 -18.16 26.80 20.51
N MET A 484 -17.73 26.50 21.74
CA MET A 484 -16.88 27.40 22.53
C MET A 484 -15.52 27.65 21.84
N LEU A 485 -14.91 26.60 21.31
CA LEU A 485 -13.64 26.69 20.58
C LEU A 485 -13.80 27.40 19.24
N ALA A 486 -14.89 27.13 18.49
CA ALA A 486 -15.20 27.80 17.24
C ALA A 486 -15.46 29.29 17.45
N LYS A 487 -16.18 29.66 18.52
CA LYS A 487 -16.36 31.04 18.93
C LYS A 487 -15.04 31.72 19.27
N ALA A 488 -14.15 31.05 20.01
CA ALA A 488 -12.82 31.58 20.31
C ALA A 488 -11.99 31.79 19.04
N PHE A 489 -12.12 30.90 18.05
CA PHE A 489 -11.46 31.04 16.75
C PHE A 489 -11.96 32.27 16.00
N ILE A 490 -13.27 32.49 15.93
CA ILE A 490 -13.86 33.66 15.25
C ILE A 490 -13.56 34.97 16.02
N ASP A 491 -13.82 35.02 17.32
CA ASP A 491 -13.68 36.23 18.15
C ASP A 491 -12.22 36.72 18.21
N SER A 492 -11.25 35.81 18.06
CA SER A 492 -9.82 36.13 18.05
C SER A 492 -9.26 36.46 16.67
N ASN A 493 -10.11 36.58 15.64
CA ASN A 493 -9.70 36.72 14.25
C ASN A 493 -8.71 35.60 13.84
N TYR A 494 -9.11 34.36 14.13
CA TYR A 494 -8.44 33.13 13.74
C TYR A 494 -7.06 32.88 14.41
N ASP A 495 -6.76 33.51 15.56
CA ASP A 495 -5.51 33.30 16.29
C ASP A 495 -5.54 31.98 17.09
N MET A 496 -4.79 30.99 16.60
CA MET A 496 -4.71 29.65 17.21
C MET A 496 -4.23 29.66 18.66
N ARG A 497 -3.39 30.62 19.07
CA ARG A 497 -2.94 30.71 20.47
C ARG A 497 -4.09 31.04 21.41
N SER A 498 -5.05 31.85 20.95
CA SER A 498 -6.24 32.20 21.71
C SER A 498 -7.18 30.99 21.84
N VAL A 499 -7.37 30.22 20.77
CA VAL A 499 -8.17 28.98 20.81
C VAL A 499 -7.55 27.95 21.76
N LEU A 500 -6.25 27.69 21.65
CA LEU A 500 -5.54 26.76 22.53
C LEU A 500 -5.59 27.20 24.01
N ARG A 501 -5.55 28.52 24.27
CA ARG A 501 -5.73 29.04 25.64
C ARG A 501 -7.12 28.72 26.18
N VAL A 502 -8.17 28.90 25.38
CA VAL A 502 -9.54 28.54 25.78
C VAL A 502 -9.63 27.03 26.02
N LEU A 503 -9.10 26.21 25.10
CA LEU A 503 -9.09 24.76 25.22
C LEU A 503 -8.45 24.31 26.54
N PHE A 504 -7.18 24.67 26.79
CA PHE A 504 -6.45 24.19 27.96
C PHE A 504 -6.92 24.77 29.31
N MET A 505 -7.66 25.88 29.29
CA MET A 505 -8.21 26.50 30.52
C MET A 505 -9.68 26.14 30.78
N SER A 506 -10.33 25.46 29.83
CA SER A 506 -11.72 25.02 29.94
C SER A 506 -11.89 23.93 30.99
N ASP A 507 -13.12 23.74 31.46
CA ASP A 507 -13.45 22.66 32.38
C ASP A 507 -13.56 21.33 31.65
N PHE A 508 -14.10 21.30 30.42
CA PHE A 508 -14.16 20.07 29.60
C PHE A 508 -12.77 19.44 29.38
N PHE A 509 -11.71 20.24 29.22
CA PHE A 509 -10.35 19.71 29.09
C PHE A 509 -9.81 19.17 30.41
N LYS A 510 -10.08 19.86 31.54
CA LYS A 510 -9.62 19.41 32.87
C LYS A 510 -10.32 18.11 33.30
N ASP A 511 -11.57 17.94 32.88
CA ASP A 511 -12.40 16.78 33.23
C ASP A 511 -12.13 15.57 32.30
N ALA A 512 -11.49 15.77 31.14
CA ALA A 512 -11.22 14.74 30.14
C ALA A 512 -10.01 13.83 30.46
N GLN A 513 -9.69 13.62 31.74
CA GLN A 513 -8.57 12.76 32.14
C GLN A 513 -8.80 11.32 31.68
N PHE A 514 -7.78 10.71 31.02
CA PHE A 514 -7.85 9.36 30.47
C PHE A 514 -8.94 9.15 29.41
N ALA A 515 -9.49 10.23 28.84
CA ALA A 515 -10.53 10.16 27.80
C ALA A 515 -9.96 9.91 26.39
N LYS A 516 -8.64 9.96 26.22
CA LYS A 516 -7.96 9.85 24.93
C LYS A 516 -6.96 8.71 24.90
N ILE A 517 -6.95 7.93 23.81
CA ILE A 517 -5.89 6.94 23.57
C ILE A 517 -4.65 7.62 22.99
N LYS A 518 -3.48 7.36 23.59
CA LYS A 518 -2.19 7.86 23.09
C LYS A 518 -1.90 7.32 21.69
N SER A 519 -1.60 8.23 20.77
CA SER A 519 -1.01 7.89 19.47
C SER A 519 0.33 7.17 19.66
N PRO A 520 0.79 6.37 18.68
CA PRO A 520 2.10 5.74 18.77
C PRO A 520 3.25 6.71 19.04
N ALA A 521 3.22 7.91 18.44
CA ALA A 521 4.19 8.96 18.68
C ALA A 521 4.20 9.41 20.15
N GLU A 522 3.02 9.60 20.75
CA GLU A 522 2.90 9.98 22.17
C GLU A 522 3.39 8.87 23.11
N VAL A 523 3.12 7.60 22.81
CA VAL A 523 3.67 6.47 23.58
C VAL A 523 5.20 6.50 23.51
N VAL A 524 5.77 6.54 22.31
CA VAL A 524 7.23 6.48 22.14
C VAL A 524 7.92 7.68 22.81
N VAL A 525 7.45 8.90 22.52
CA VAL A 525 8.06 10.13 23.06
C VAL A 525 7.81 10.24 24.56
N GLY A 526 6.61 9.94 25.04
CA GLY A 526 6.25 9.95 26.46
C GLY A 526 7.11 9.00 27.27
N THR A 527 7.27 7.76 26.83
CA THR A 527 8.16 6.78 27.47
C THR A 527 9.62 7.24 27.46
N LEU A 528 10.14 7.72 26.32
CA LEU A 528 11.53 8.21 26.23
C LEU A 528 11.78 9.39 27.18
N ARG A 529 10.80 10.30 27.35
CA ARG A 529 10.88 11.40 28.31
C ARG A 529 10.84 10.91 29.76
N MET A 530 9.99 9.93 30.07
CA MET A 530 9.88 9.34 31.40
C MET A 530 11.19 8.66 31.83
N VAL A 531 11.78 7.86 30.95
CA VAL A 531 13.01 7.11 31.28
C VAL A 531 14.27 7.96 31.18
N GLY A 532 14.23 9.13 30.56
CA GLY A 532 15.38 10.02 30.42
C GLY A 532 16.43 9.54 29.39
N GLY A 533 17.51 10.30 29.26
CA GLY A 533 18.57 10.03 28.28
C GLY A 533 18.25 10.56 26.87
N TYR A 534 17.36 11.55 26.78
CA TYR A 534 16.97 12.25 25.55
C TYR A 534 17.67 13.62 25.40
N GLU A 535 18.40 14.05 26.43
CA GLU A 535 19.08 15.35 26.50
C GLU A 535 20.21 15.48 25.47
N PHE A 536 20.70 14.34 24.96
CA PHE A 536 21.71 14.26 23.91
C PHE A 536 21.27 13.27 22.82
N PRO A 537 21.49 13.56 21.52
CA PRO A 537 21.17 12.64 20.44
C PRO A 537 22.16 11.47 20.43
N VAL A 538 21.81 10.39 21.14
CA VAL A 538 22.59 9.15 21.17
C VAL A 538 22.51 8.40 19.83
N PRO A 539 23.53 7.61 19.47
CA PRO A 539 23.44 6.67 18.34
C PRO A 539 22.19 5.78 18.43
N GLY A 540 21.61 5.46 17.27
CA GLY A 540 20.39 4.63 17.19
C GLY A 540 19.07 5.41 17.23
N ILE A 541 19.10 6.75 17.22
CA ILE A 541 17.87 7.57 17.15
C ILE A 541 16.99 7.26 15.93
N GLY A 542 17.59 6.89 14.80
CA GLY A 542 16.86 6.46 13.60
C GLY A 542 16.09 5.14 13.78
N GLU A 543 16.57 4.21 14.61
CA GLU A 543 15.79 3.01 14.95
C GLU A 543 14.67 3.31 15.94
N ARG A 544 14.87 4.31 16.80
CA ARG A 544 13.83 4.80 17.72
C ARG A 544 12.70 5.52 16.96
N SER A 545 13.02 6.27 15.90
CA SER A 545 11.98 6.96 15.10
C SER A 545 11.05 5.98 14.38
N LYS A 546 11.54 4.78 14.02
CA LYS A 546 10.71 3.74 13.39
C LYS A 546 9.71 3.06 14.32
N GLN A 547 9.86 3.21 15.64
CA GLN A 547 8.99 2.52 16.61
C GLN A 547 7.52 2.94 16.49
N ALA A 548 7.26 4.21 16.22
CA ALA A 548 5.90 4.70 15.96
C ALA A 548 5.32 4.04 14.70
N GLY A 549 6.13 3.87 13.65
CA GLY A 549 5.76 3.17 12.42
C GLY A 549 5.40 1.70 12.65
N TYR A 550 6.17 0.98 13.47
CA TYR A 550 5.86 -0.41 13.86
C TYR A 550 4.57 -0.56 14.67
N MET A 551 4.04 0.54 15.20
CA MET A 551 2.78 0.62 15.93
C MET A 551 1.65 1.26 15.11
N GLY A 552 1.89 1.56 13.83
CA GLY A 552 0.89 2.05 12.87
C GLY A 552 0.97 3.54 12.52
N GLN A 553 1.94 4.30 13.05
CA GLN A 553 2.11 5.74 12.76
C GLN A 553 3.53 6.05 12.26
N ASP A 554 3.73 5.93 10.95
CA ASP A 554 5.00 6.27 10.30
C ASP A 554 5.19 7.79 10.21
N LEU A 555 6.09 8.35 11.01
CA LEU A 555 6.29 9.80 11.10
C LEU A 555 6.61 10.38 9.72
N LEU A 556 5.97 11.51 9.38
CA LEU A 556 6.06 12.20 8.08
C LEU A 556 5.31 11.51 6.92
N ASN A 557 4.55 10.44 7.18
CA ASN A 557 3.88 9.67 6.14
C ASN A 557 2.39 9.40 6.48
N PRO A 558 1.55 10.46 6.58
CA PRO A 558 0.12 10.26 6.84
C PRO A 558 -0.53 9.39 5.75
N PRO A 559 -1.45 8.48 6.11
CA PRO A 559 -2.00 7.49 5.19
C PRO A 559 -2.91 8.09 4.11
N SER A 560 -3.40 9.31 4.30
CA SER A 560 -4.17 10.07 3.31
C SER A 560 -4.24 11.55 3.65
N VAL A 561 -4.87 12.34 2.78
CA VAL A 561 -5.15 13.77 3.01
C VAL A 561 -6.04 14.04 4.23
N GLU A 562 -6.75 13.03 4.71
CA GLU A 562 -7.55 13.10 5.95
C GLU A 562 -6.67 13.13 7.22
N GLY A 563 -5.37 12.82 7.10
CA GLY A 563 -4.43 12.74 8.22
C GLY A 563 -4.36 11.35 8.85
N TRP A 564 -4.04 11.31 10.14
CA TRP A 564 -3.95 10.07 10.92
C TRP A 564 -5.28 9.71 11.58
N HIS A 565 -5.56 8.42 11.66
CA HIS A 565 -6.65 7.87 12.46
C HIS A 565 -6.47 8.18 13.97
N THR A 566 -7.54 8.09 14.75
CA THR A 566 -7.51 8.37 16.20
C THR A 566 -8.22 7.29 17.03
N GLY A 567 -8.01 7.32 18.35
CA GLY A 567 -8.70 6.44 19.29
C GLY A 567 -8.38 4.96 19.17
N VAL A 568 -9.41 4.13 19.25
CA VAL A 568 -9.29 2.66 19.38
C VAL A 568 -8.65 2.00 18.16
N GLU A 569 -8.63 2.68 17.00
CA GLU A 569 -7.97 2.16 15.78
C GLU A 569 -6.46 1.99 15.98
N TRP A 570 -5.88 2.69 16.95
CA TRP A 570 -4.49 2.49 17.35
C TRP A 570 -4.20 1.17 18.07
N ILE A 571 -5.24 0.50 18.56
CA ILE A 571 -5.13 -0.70 19.39
C ILE A 571 -5.67 -1.91 18.63
N ASN A 572 -4.76 -2.74 18.15
CA ASN A 572 -5.03 -4.09 17.68
C ASN A 572 -4.05 -5.08 18.33
N SER A 573 -4.26 -6.38 18.14
CA SER A 573 -3.42 -7.42 18.78
C SER A 573 -1.92 -7.25 18.47
N GLY A 574 -1.57 -6.81 17.27
CA GLY A 574 -0.19 -6.56 16.86
C GLY A 574 0.41 -5.27 17.44
N SER A 575 -0.29 -4.14 17.28
CA SER A 575 0.19 -2.82 17.75
C SER A 575 0.27 -2.76 19.26
N LEU A 576 -0.65 -3.40 19.98
CA LEU A 576 -0.66 -3.48 21.44
C LEU A 576 0.60 -4.19 21.97
N MET A 577 0.93 -5.35 21.42
CA MET A 577 2.13 -6.09 21.82
C MET A 577 3.41 -5.28 21.55
N LYS A 578 3.49 -4.57 20.41
CA LYS A 578 4.64 -3.72 20.09
C LYS A 578 4.77 -2.55 21.07
N ARG A 579 3.65 -1.91 21.44
CA ARG A 579 3.60 -0.83 22.44
C ARG A 579 4.09 -1.32 23.80
N ILE A 580 3.54 -2.43 24.29
CA ILE A 580 3.91 -3.03 25.59
C ILE A 580 5.39 -3.37 25.60
N ASN A 581 5.88 -4.09 24.59
CA ASN A 581 7.29 -4.50 24.52
C ASN A 581 8.23 -3.29 24.51
N PHE A 582 7.91 -2.25 23.72
CA PHE A 582 8.72 -1.04 23.71
C PHE A 582 8.75 -0.36 25.08
N CYS A 583 7.59 -0.14 25.71
CA CYS A 583 7.54 0.52 27.00
C CYS A 583 8.27 -0.29 28.08
N ALA A 584 8.01 -1.60 28.14
CA ALA A 584 8.63 -2.51 29.09
C ALA A 584 10.15 -2.57 28.93
N ASP A 585 10.67 -2.63 27.70
CA ASP A 585 12.12 -2.61 27.43
C ASP A 585 12.76 -1.29 27.91
N MET A 586 12.09 -0.16 27.67
CA MET A 586 12.60 1.13 28.10
C MET A 586 12.61 1.29 29.62
N VAL A 587 11.53 0.93 30.33
CA VAL A 587 11.42 1.12 31.78
C VAL A 587 12.16 0.06 32.59
N GLY A 588 12.33 -1.15 32.05
CA GLY A 588 13.10 -2.22 32.70
C GLY A 588 14.61 -1.93 32.76
N ASN A 589 15.10 -0.99 31.95
CA ASN A 589 16.50 -0.60 31.98
C ASN A 589 16.79 0.38 33.12
N ILE A 590 17.17 -0.16 34.28
CA ILE A 590 17.50 0.59 35.50
C ILE A 590 18.72 1.52 35.38
N SER A 591 19.53 1.39 34.32
CA SER A 591 20.66 2.30 34.08
C SER A 591 20.20 3.67 33.56
N ARG A 592 18.93 3.79 33.15
CA ARG A 592 18.42 5.03 32.57
C ARG A 592 18.19 6.11 33.65
N PRO A 593 18.53 7.39 33.37
CA PRO A 593 18.48 8.46 34.38
C PRO A 593 17.10 8.67 35.01
N GLY A 594 16.02 8.56 34.23
CA GLY A 594 14.65 8.70 34.72
C GLY A 594 14.26 7.57 35.67
N ILE A 595 14.64 6.33 35.34
CA ILE A 595 14.40 5.16 36.21
C ILE A 595 15.22 5.27 37.49
N GLN A 596 16.49 5.68 37.40
CA GLN A 596 17.31 5.97 38.58
C GLN A 596 16.70 7.05 39.47
N SER A 597 16.07 8.08 38.87
CA SER A 597 15.34 9.11 39.63
C SER A 597 14.13 8.55 40.37
N ILE A 598 13.34 7.67 39.72
CA ILE A 598 12.21 6.99 40.35
C ILE A 598 12.68 6.12 41.53
N VAL A 599 13.68 5.27 41.31
CA VAL A 599 14.28 4.42 42.35
C VAL A 599 14.82 5.27 43.52
N GLY A 600 15.49 6.37 43.22
CA GLY A 600 15.99 7.32 44.22
C GLY A 600 14.89 7.91 45.08
N ARG A 601 13.78 8.36 44.48
CA ARG A 601 12.61 8.90 45.20
C ARG A 601 11.93 7.85 46.07
N ILE A 602 11.85 6.59 45.61
CA ILE A 602 11.30 5.48 46.40
C ILE A 602 12.22 5.21 47.61
N ARG A 603 13.54 5.20 47.40
CA ARG A 603 14.52 5.01 48.47
C ARG A 603 14.41 6.09 49.56
N GLU A 604 14.17 7.34 49.19
CA GLU A 604 13.99 8.45 50.14
C GLU A 604 12.76 8.26 51.05
N LYS A 605 11.73 7.55 50.60
CA LYS A 605 10.55 7.21 51.41
C LYS A 605 10.79 6.08 52.42
N GLY A 606 11.93 5.40 52.35
CA GLY A 606 12.33 4.35 53.30
C GLY A 606 11.66 3.00 53.03
N ALA A 607 11.32 2.28 54.10
CA ALA A 607 10.69 0.96 53.99
C ALA A 607 9.19 1.10 53.66
N LEU A 608 8.81 0.72 52.45
CA LEU A 608 7.42 0.69 51.99
C LEU A 608 6.89 -0.74 52.04
N GLY A 609 5.64 -0.91 52.49
CA GLY A 609 4.90 -2.15 52.26
C GLY A 609 4.49 -2.31 50.78
N PRO A 610 4.10 -3.51 50.33
CA PRO A 610 3.73 -3.76 48.93
C PRO A 610 2.70 -2.79 48.35
N GLU A 611 1.61 -2.50 49.09
CA GLU A 611 0.59 -1.53 48.67
C GLU A 611 1.16 -0.12 48.48
N GLN A 612 1.95 0.35 49.45
CA GLN A 612 2.54 1.68 49.41
C GLN A 612 3.61 1.82 48.32
N LEU A 613 4.30 0.71 47.99
CA LEU A 613 5.25 0.65 46.89
C LEU A 613 4.52 0.80 45.54
N VAL A 614 3.45 0.03 45.33
CA VAL A 614 2.61 0.13 44.12
C VAL A 614 2.05 1.55 43.97
N ASP A 615 1.43 2.10 45.01
CA ASP A 615 0.85 3.45 44.97
C ASP A 615 1.92 4.52 44.69
N THR A 616 3.14 4.35 45.25
CA THR A 616 4.26 5.27 44.97
C THR A 616 4.77 5.14 43.53
N CYS A 617 4.82 3.93 42.97
CA CYS A 617 5.21 3.76 41.56
C CYS A 617 4.18 4.41 40.62
N LEU A 618 2.88 4.20 40.86
CA LEU A 618 1.79 4.81 40.07
C LEU A 618 1.82 6.34 40.13
N ASP A 619 2.12 6.92 41.31
CA ASP A 619 2.30 8.37 41.49
C ASP A 619 3.52 8.90 40.73
N LEU A 620 4.67 8.23 40.83
CA LEU A 620 5.91 8.67 40.19
C LEU A 620 5.91 8.54 38.66
N MET A 621 5.01 7.73 38.09
CA MET A 621 4.86 7.54 36.65
C MET A 621 3.90 8.55 35.96
N GLY A 622 3.33 9.49 36.72
CA GLY A 622 2.36 10.46 36.19
C GLY A 622 0.95 10.14 36.68
N PRO A 623 0.68 10.39 37.97
CA PRO A 623 -0.42 9.86 38.80
C PRO A 623 -1.44 8.98 38.08
N LEU A 624 -1.07 7.71 37.84
CA LEU A 624 -1.87 6.79 37.04
C LEU A 624 -3.03 6.22 37.87
N GLU A 625 -4.24 6.23 37.29
CA GLU A 625 -5.39 5.51 37.83
C GLU A 625 -5.49 4.13 37.18
N VAL A 626 -5.60 3.09 38.01
CA VAL A 626 -5.73 1.68 37.56
C VAL A 626 -6.95 1.05 38.23
N THR A 627 -7.55 0.04 37.60
CA THR A 627 -8.71 -0.61 38.22
C THR A 627 -8.33 -1.33 39.53
N PRO A 628 -9.28 -1.52 40.47
CA PRO A 628 -9.00 -2.25 41.71
C PRO A 628 -8.42 -3.65 41.48
N GLU A 629 -8.85 -4.34 40.41
CA GLU A 629 -8.35 -5.66 40.04
C GLU A 629 -6.89 -5.59 39.60
N ASN A 630 -6.54 -4.66 38.71
CA ASN A 630 -5.16 -4.48 38.23
C ASN A 630 -4.24 -3.99 39.35
N ARG A 631 -4.73 -3.11 40.24
CA ARG A 631 -4.01 -2.72 41.45
C ARG A 631 -3.70 -3.92 42.32
N GLN A 632 -4.67 -4.81 42.55
CA GLN A 632 -4.46 -5.99 43.37
C GLN A 632 -3.40 -6.92 42.76
N LEU A 633 -3.40 -7.12 41.44
CA LEU A 633 -2.38 -7.92 40.75
C LEU A 633 -0.97 -7.34 40.93
N LEU A 634 -0.81 -6.02 40.84
CA LEU A 634 0.46 -5.34 41.11
C LEU A 634 0.91 -5.54 42.56
N VAL A 635 -0.01 -5.47 43.52
CA VAL A 635 0.27 -5.66 44.95
C VAL A 635 0.66 -7.09 45.26
N ASP A 636 -0.02 -8.06 44.67
CA ASP A 636 0.28 -9.49 44.82
C ASP A 636 1.71 -9.77 44.32
N HIS A 637 2.07 -9.23 43.14
CA HIS A 637 3.42 -9.35 42.62
C HIS A 637 4.46 -8.63 43.49
N ALA A 638 4.17 -7.42 43.96
CA ALA A 638 5.05 -6.68 44.86
C ALA A 638 5.25 -7.39 46.22
N THR A 639 4.32 -8.25 46.63
CA THR A 639 4.43 -9.05 47.86
C THR A 639 5.49 -10.14 47.73
N GLU A 640 5.67 -10.71 46.52
CA GLU A 640 6.70 -11.73 46.24
C GLU A 640 8.12 -11.16 46.36
N PHE A 641 8.29 -9.85 46.19
CA PHE A 641 9.58 -9.17 46.31
C PHE A 641 10.13 -9.15 47.75
N GLY A 642 9.28 -9.29 48.76
CA GLY A 642 9.64 -9.03 50.15
C GLY A 642 10.07 -7.57 50.38
N GLN A 643 10.72 -7.29 51.51
CA GLN A 643 11.12 -5.93 51.87
C GLN A 643 12.31 -5.45 51.02
N LEU A 644 12.17 -4.29 50.37
CA LEU A 644 13.26 -3.62 49.65
C LEU A 644 14.41 -3.25 50.60
N ARG A 645 15.65 -3.35 50.12
CA ARG A 645 16.88 -3.11 50.91
C ARG A 645 17.76 -2.07 50.23
N TRP A 646 18.43 -1.24 51.04
CA TRP A 646 19.18 -0.08 50.55
C TRP A 646 20.58 0.06 51.19
N GLU A 647 21.05 -0.98 51.85
CA GLU A 647 22.21 -0.97 52.75
C GLU A 647 23.54 -1.11 52.00
N THR A 648 23.57 -1.94 50.96
CA THR A 648 24.75 -2.16 50.11
C THR A 648 24.47 -1.79 48.65
N GLU A 649 25.51 -1.61 47.83
CA GLU A 649 25.34 -1.37 46.38
C GLU A 649 24.59 -2.52 45.69
N GLN A 650 24.82 -3.76 46.13
CA GLN A 650 24.09 -4.93 45.62
C GLN A 650 22.60 -4.87 46.01
N ASP A 651 22.28 -4.46 47.23
CA ASP A 651 20.89 -4.31 47.68
C ASP A 651 20.15 -3.21 46.90
N VAL A 652 20.84 -2.10 46.61
CA VAL A 652 20.32 -1.01 45.79
C VAL A 652 20.06 -1.50 44.36
N SER A 653 20.99 -2.26 43.76
CA SER A 653 20.81 -2.85 42.43
C SER A 653 19.61 -3.79 42.40
N ASN A 654 19.55 -4.76 43.32
CA ASN A 654 18.47 -5.75 43.38
C ASN A 654 17.10 -5.10 43.65
N SER A 655 17.04 -4.07 44.50
CA SER A 655 15.81 -3.32 44.75
C SER A 655 15.42 -2.46 43.54
N GLY A 656 16.40 -1.94 42.80
CA GLY A 656 16.19 -1.25 41.53
C GLY A 656 15.60 -2.17 40.46
N GLU A 657 16.11 -3.41 40.34
CA GLU A 657 15.57 -4.43 39.42
C GLU A 657 14.11 -4.75 39.72
N LYS A 658 13.77 -5.01 40.99
CA LYS A 658 12.38 -5.24 41.44
C LYS A 658 11.44 -4.07 41.14
N ILE A 659 11.93 -2.84 41.33
CA ILE A 659 11.17 -1.64 40.95
C ILE A 659 11.00 -1.60 39.43
N GLY A 660 12.05 -1.88 38.66
CA GLY A 660 12.00 -1.97 37.20
C GLY A 660 10.93 -2.98 36.73
N GLU A 661 10.91 -4.18 37.31
CA GLU A 661 9.90 -5.21 37.04
C GLU A 661 8.48 -4.71 37.34
N LEU A 662 8.28 -4.01 38.47
CA LEU A 662 6.98 -3.43 38.80
C LEU A 662 6.55 -2.34 37.80
N LEU A 663 7.48 -1.48 37.37
CA LEU A 663 7.20 -0.46 36.35
C LEU A 663 6.88 -1.10 34.99
N GLN A 664 7.52 -2.22 34.64
CA GLN A 664 7.21 -2.99 33.43
C GLN A 664 5.78 -3.53 33.44
N LEU A 665 5.31 -4.02 34.59
CA LEU A 665 3.92 -4.44 34.74
C LEU A 665 2.94 -3.26 34.60
N VAL A 666 3.25 -2.10 35.20
CA VAL A 666 2.41 -0.90 35.09
C VAL A 666 2.27 -0.43 33.65
N VAL A 667 3.37 -0.34 32.87
CA VAL A 667 3.29 0.08 31.46
C VAL A 667 2.62 -0.94 30.54
N SER A 668 2.45 -2.19 31.02
CA SER A 668 1.75 -3.25 30.30
C SER A 668 0.24 -3.20 30.50
N LEU A 669 -0.25 -2.38 31.44
CA LEU A 669 -1.68 -2.21 31.68
C LEU A 669 -2.35 -1.39 30.57
N ARG A 670 -3.63 -1.65 30.35
CA ARG A 670 -4.42 -0.94 29.34
C ARG A 670 -4.58 0.54 29.70
N GLU A 671 -4.66 0.84 30.99
CA GLU A 671 -4.80 2.20 31.55
C GLU A 671 -3.60 3.09 31.19
N TYR A 672 -2.39 2.53 31.07
CA TYR A 672 -1.21 3.28 30.64
C TYR A 672 -1.31 3.82 29.20
N LEU A 673 -2.17 3.21 28.37
CA LEU A 673 -2.37 3.59 26.97
C LEU A 673 -3.22 4.87 26.82
N TYR A 674 -3.87 5.33 27.89
CA TYR A 674 -4.67 6.56 27.88
C TYR A 674 -3.83 7.77 28.33
N ALA A 675 -4.17 8.93 27.77
CA ALA A 675 -3.51 10.23 27.99
C ALA A 675 -4.19 11.06 29.07
#